data_AF-A0A812NQK0-F1
#
_entry.id   AF-A0A812NQK0-F1
#
_cell.length_a   1.000
_cell.length_b   1.000
_cell.length_c   1.000
_cell.angle_alpha   90.00
_cell.angle_beta   90.00
_cell.angle_gamma   90.00
#
_symmetry.space_group_name_H-M   'P 1'
#
loop_
_entity.id
_entity.type
_entity.pdbx_description
1 polymer ?
#
loop_
_entity_poly.entity_id
_entity_poly.type
_entity_poly.pdbx_seq_one_letter_code
_entity_poly.pdbx_strand_id
1 'polypeptide(L)'
;MQDCLGQACIEADLQLLLQPGSLVIHQDVSAMLLMMRFSMCSENLTTAKGLLGVAHLQDGSNASLQAGARAIVMNVCQGDESAFDTLRGNVELIDTDAAADEQLAARLMRISAGLFPNSKVAMKDRTHAARRLMSRPFKAINELDEVYSTLISGSSSITRTIQSSQVLSNAFAGYCARVESSAVKSKRIKNLSFRKHRFDSFQKPTSRMILWFEAVIMTAVHASVHRKDDRDGQRARDFLEYISEERMLLLAMAADFSDETTALIRMLDSEEHDVSAVMLEVDVFASRLRTLFLQERVLHSGYTEHMMRQLQEPVAFMIGAQPKTIGGSSLPAATVQRCLKVMKSLVALCLEVLESEFPNIQLLAAFRIFDLSHQSRSCRADSSDRAQSTRDAAERLCQAFEVDCEAFLAEYEDHRPIAQHHAICNKDASSFQAWKTAVQKTSARSSTATRHPSSNLAWILMRLGSFDGCTTSGVEQHFARMRKIITPDRSGLGEETMNYELKFMFDYDRLGPASINKLAAEVWLSWFGKPRNGSTSRLDKGVKRSHKDSDGQSQAAFVARRRQKVQEEMVLCDPNDIKAEALEAAQEHMENCDSIQNELLFQQTKQYKNQIQSYLDGHLLASEVDPELEELAEDWVKHQDKLDAERQRAASRRHAIMAPAAPQLLNHWIFLEDESWGQCPELQGQNLSGDLPSCKFFVVKDPARPGQRVTWVATLQGGCICDIRFMKYLAGQRERQQGVAFLYDAAVSTRRKVFVCPQSRAHHAILAGLVDRAASQQHSKWKLLNSWQQFAEAHGKVSAKNPLAVVALTVPAVCDDMASRNIMTKTSFIAQFRAMSCASRGACGA
;
A
#
# COMPACT_ATOMS: atom_id res chain seq x y z
N MET A 1 -25.13 16.49 19.67
CA MET A 1 -25.97 15.27 19.47
C MET A 1 -25.18 14.23 18.71
N GLN A 2 -24.63 14.54 17.53
CA GLN A 2 -23.72 13.63 16.81
C GLN A 2 -22.51 13.23 17.67
N ASP A 3 -21.90 14.18 18.38
CA ASP A 3 -20.79 13.88 19.31
C ASP A 3 -21.22 12.93 20.43
N CYS A 4 -22.39 13.14 21.05
CA CYS A 4 -22.91 12.23 22.08
C CYS A 4 -23.19 10.82 21.56
N LEU A 5 -23.67 10.71 20.31
CA LEU A 5 -23.89 9.42 19.65
C LEU A 5 -22.56 8.75 19.30
N GLY A 6 -21.56 9.52 18.84
CA GLY A 6 -20.22 9.04 18.58
C GLY A 6 -19.56 8.53 19.86
N GLN A 7 -19.60 9.33 20.93
CA GLN A 7 -19.11 8.97 22.26
C GLN A 7 -19.78 7.69 22.79
N ALA A 8 -21.11 7.59 22.68
CA ALA A 8 -21.84 6.38 23.06
C ALA A 8 -21.41 5.15 22.25
N CYS A 9 -21.12 5.31 20.95
CA CYS A 9 -20.57 4.22 20.15
C CYS A 9 -19.16 3.82 20.63
N ILE A 10 -18.31 4.78 21.02
CA ILE A 10 -16.98 4.50 21.59
C ILE A 10 -17.12 3.74 22.91
N GLU A 11 -17.97 4.20 23.83
CA GLU A 11 -18.18 3.55 25.12
C GLU A 11 -18.71 2.12 24.97
N ALA A 12 -19.67 1.89 24.07
CA ALA A 12 -20.22 0.57 23.79
C ALA A 12 -19.16 -0.40 23.25
N ASP A 13 -18.30 0.07 22.34
CA ASP A 13 -17.22 -0.76 21.82
C ASP A 13 -16.08 -0.93 22.83
N LEU A 14 -15.72 0.09 23.60
CA LEU A 14 -14.68 -0.01 24.63
C LEU A 14 -15.05 -1.08 25.66
N GLN A 15 -16.30 -1.12 26.12
CA GLN A 15 -16.79 -2.18 27.01
C GLN A 15 -16.63 -3.58 26.44
N LEU A 16 -16.70 -3.73 25.11
CA LEU A 16 -16.50 -5.01 24.43
C LEU A 16 -15.00 -5.31 24.23
N LEU A 17 -14.20 -4.31 23.84
CA LEU A 17 -12.77 -4.43 23.56
C LEU A 17 -11.92 -4.71 24.82
N LEU A 18 -12.41 -4.30 25.99
CA LEU A 18 -11.78 -4.60 27.28
C LEU A 18 -12.13 -6.00 27.81
N GLN A 19 -13.05 -6.73 27.19
CA GLN A 19 -13.30 -8.11 27.55
C GLN A 19 -12.11 -8.99 27.14
N PRO A 20 -11.80 -10.04 27.90
CA PRO A 20 -10.89 -11.09 27.45
C PRO A 20 -11.33 -11.62 26.08
N GLY A 21 -10.37 -11.66 25.15
CA GLY A 21 -10.68 -11.88 23.74
C GLY A 21 -9.46 -11.86 22.85
N SER A 22 -9.68 -12.14 21.58
CA SER A 22 -8.72 -11.90 20.51
C SER A 22 -9.14 -10.66 19.72
N LEU A 23 -8.19 -9.77 19.47
CA LEU A 23 -8.39 -8.51 18.74
C LEU A 23 -7.46 -8.43 17.52
N VAL A 24 -8.03 -8.00 16.41
CA VAL A 24 -7.35 -7.72 15.14
C VAL A 24 -7.48 -6.24 14.84
N ILE A 25 -6.38 -5.62 14.41
CA ILE A 25 -6.33 -4.25 13.93
C ILE A 25 -6.13 -4.25 12.42
N HIS A 26 -6.99 -3.53 11.69
CA HIS A 26 -6.80 -3.25 10.28
C HIS A 26 -6.47 -1.78 10.11
N GLN A 27 -5.40 -1.44 9.38
CA GLN A 27 -5.02 -0.07 9.16
C GLN A 27 -4.62 0.21 7.70
N ASP A 28 -4.88 1.44 7.26
CA ASP A 28 -4.51 1.97 5.95
C ASP A 28 -4.37 3.50 6.05
N VAL A 29 -3.62 4.10 5.13
CA VAL A 29 -3.28 5.51 5.10
C VAL A 29 -3.75 6.15 3.80
N SER A 30 -4.58 7.18 3.90
CA SER A 30 -5.01 7.97 2.75
C SER A 30 -4.83 9.46 3.01
N ALA A 31 -4.09 10.14 2.14
CA ALA A 31 -3.84 11.59 2.24
C ALA A 31 -3.33 12.04 3.63
N MET A 32 -2.36 11.30 4.19
CA MET A 32 -1.78 11.52 5.53
C MET A 32 -2.79 11.39 6.67
N LEU A 33 -3.92 10.72 6.45
CA LEU A 33 -4.83 10.31 7.50
C LEU A 33 -4.72 8.79 7.68
N LEU A 34 -4.33 8.38 8.88
CA LEU A 34 -4.37 6.98 9.30
C LEU A 34 -5.80 6.64 9.74
N MET A 35 -6.32 5.52 9.30
CA MET A 35 -7.57 4.95 9.80
C MET A 35 -7.30 3.56 10.35
N MET A 36 -7.82 3.30 11.55
CA MET A 36 -7.78 1.97 12.17
C MET A 36 -9.19 1.45 12.39
N ARG A 37 -9.39 0.19 12.02
CA ARG A 37 -10.58 -0.60 12.32
C ARG A 37 -10.19 -1.78 13.19
N PHE A 38 -11.18 -2.39 13.82
CA PHE A 38 -10.98 -3.61 14.59
C PHE A 38 -11.91 -4.74 14.13
N SER A 39 -11.45 -5.97 14.35
CA SER A 39 -12.26 -7.20 14.37
C SER A 39 -11.91 -7.94 15.66
N MET A 40 -12.91 -8.37 16.43
CA MET A 40 -12.69 -8.97 17.74
C MET A 40 -13.62 -10.16 17.96
N CYS A 41 -13.18 -11.07 18.82
CA CYS A 41 -13.99 -12.17 19.32
C CYS A 41 -13.73 -12.35 20.81
N SER A 42 -14.78 -12.32 21.62
CA SER A 42 -14.67 -12.54 23.07
C SER A 42 -14.62 -14.03 23.42
N GLU A 43 -14.31 -14.35 24.68
CA GLU A 43 -14.33 -15.73 25.21
C GLU A 43 -15.67 -16.45 25.01
N ASN A 44 -16.78 -15.69 24.94
CA ASN A 44 -18.12 -16.22 24.66
C ASN A 44 -18.38 -16.47 23.15
N LEU A 45 -17.34 -16.40 22.32
CA LEU A 45 -17.37 -16.52 20.86
C LEU A 45 -18.31 -15.48 20.20
N THR A 46 -18.41 -14.29 20.80
CA THR A 46 -19.15 -13.16 20.23
C THR A 46 -18.20 -12.30 19.43
N THR A 47 -18.51 -12.12 18.14
CA THR A 47 -17.67 -11.36 17.21
C THR A 47 -18.20 -9.95 17.00
N ALA A 48 -17.30 -8.98 16.85
CA ALA A 48 -17.66 -7.62 16.45
C ALA A 48 -16.58 -6.99 15.57
N LYS A 49 -17.01 -6.14 14.63
CA LYS A 49 -16.12 -5.34 13.77
C LYS A 49 -16.57 -3.89 13.79
N GLY A 50 -15.64 -2.94 13.80
CA GLY A 50 -16.00 -1.52 13.85
C GLY A 50 -14.85 -0.58 13.54
N LEU A 51 -15.12 0.72 13.55
CA LEU A 51 -14.08 1.74 13.47
C LEU A 51 -13.39 1.88 14.84
N LEU A 52 -12.07 1.83 14.89
CA LEU A 52 -11.35 2.19 16.12
C LEU A 52 -11.16 3.72 16.17
N GLY A 53 -10.64 4.30 15.10
CA GLY A 53 -10.53 5.75 14.97
C GLY A 53 -9.67 6.19 13.79
N VAL A 54 -9.42 7.50 13.70
CA VAL A 54 -8.56 8.14 12.71
C VAL A 54 -7.60 9.13 13.36
N ALA A 55 -6.43 9.31 12.77
CA ALA A 55 -5.42 10.29 13.21
C ALA A 55 -4.67 10.91 12.04
N HIS A 56 -4.42 12.21 12.11
CA HIS A 56 -3.56 12.88 11.14
C HIS A 56 -2.08 12.55 11.38
N LEU A 57 -1.40 12.15 10.31
CA LEU A 57 0.02 11.87 10.31
C LEU A 57 0.81 13.13 9.96
N GLN A 58 1.98 13.29 10.59
CA GLN A 58 2.91 14.36 10.23
C GLN A 58 3.56 14.10 8.87
N ASP A 59 3.87 12.83 8.60
CA ASP A 59 4.40 12.33 7.33
C ASP A 59 4.05 10.84 7.13
N GLY A 60 4.43 10.28 5.99
CA GLY A 60 4.22 8.86 5.68
C GLY A 60 5.25 7.90 6.31
N SER A 61 6.03 8.35 7.30
CA SER A 61 7.05 7.48 7.91
C SER A 61 6.45 6.48 8.89
N ASN A 62 7.11 5.33 9.04
CA ASN A 62 6.77 4.34 10.06
C ASN A 62 6.68 4.90 11.50
N ALA A 63 7.42 5.97 11.82
CA ALA A 63 7.38 6.59 13.15
C ALA A 63 6.09 7.40 13.34
N SER A 64 5.68 8.17 12.32
CA SER A 64 4.39 8.85 12.31
C SER A 64 3.23 7.86 12.39
N LEU A 65 3.33 6.72 11.71
CA LEU A 65 2.32 5.66 11.77
C LEU A 65 2.17 5.06 13.18
N GLN A 66 3.28 4.75 13.84
CA GLN A 66 3.27 4.26 15.23
C GLN A 66 2.67 5.29 16.20
N ALA A 67 3.04 6.57 16.03
CA ALA A 67 2.49 7.65 16.84
C ALA A 67 0.98 7.83 16.61
N GLY A 68 0.53 7.79 15.36
CA GLY A 68 -0.89 7.86 14.99
C GLY A 68 -1.68 6.67 15.54
N ALA A 69 -1.14 5.45 15.43
CA ALA A 69 -1.79 4.25 15.98
C ALA A 69 -1.92 4.33 17.50
N ARG A 70 -0.86 4.76 18.20
CA ARG A 70 -0.89 4.99 19.65
C ARG A 70 -1.93 6.04 20.03
N ALA A 71 -2.03 7.14 19.28
CA ALA A 71 -3.01 8.19 19.52
C ALA A 71 -4.44 7.66 19.37
N ILE A 72 -4.73 6.89 18.32
CA ILE A 72 -6.06 6.29 18.12
C ILE A 72 -6.44 5.37 19.28
N VAL A 73 -5.55 4.47 19.69
CA VAL A 73 -5.81 3.53 20.80
C VAL A 73 -6.04 4.30 22.11
N MET A 74 -5.20 5.31 22.40
CA MET A 74 -5.34 6.13 23.60
C MET A 74 -6.65 6.95 23.61
N ASN A 75 -7.05 7.48 22.46
CA ASN A 75 -8.29 8.25 22.31
C ASN A 75 -9.52 7.36 22.55
N VAL A 76 -9.54 6.12 22.05
CA VAL A 76 -10.63 5.17 22.32
C VAL A 76 -10.71 4.81 23.81
N CYS A 77 -9.56 4.71 24.47
CA CYS A 77 -9.48 4.50 25.91
C CYS A 77 -9.77 5.77 26.73
N GLN A 78 -10.07 6.90 26.07
CA GLN A 78 -10.38 8.18 26.74
C GLN A 78 -9.28 8.64 27.71
N GLY A 79 -8.02 8.27 27.43
CA GLY A 79 -6.87 8.56 28.28
C GLY A 79 -6.71 7.63 29.50
N ASP A 80 -7.53 6.60 29.65
CA ASP A 80 -7.37 5.57 30.70
C ASP A 80 -6.19 4.63 30.35
N GLU A 81 -5.12 4.73 31.12
CA GLU A 81 -3.90 3.92 30.94
C GLU A 81 -4.14 2.42 31.17
N SER A 82 -5.05 2.05 32.09
CA SER A 82 -5.37 0.65 32.38
C SER A 82 -6.16 0.02 31.22
N ALA A 83 -7.13 0.77 30.69
CA ALA A 83 -7.86 0.37 29.49
C ALA A 83 -6.93 0.28 28.27
N PHE A 84 -6.00 1.22 28.13
CA PHE A 84 -4.99 1.23 27.07
C PHE A 84 -4.08 -0.01 27.15
N ASP A 85 -3.58 -0.35 28.33
CA ASP A 85 -2.73 -1.52 28.55
C ASP A 85 -3.48 -2.84 28.30
N THR A 86 -4.74 -2.91 28.69
CA THR A 86 -5.60 -4.09 28.43
C THR A 86 -5.84 -4.24 26.93
N LEU A 87 -6.27 -3.18 26.25
CA LEU A 87 -6.60 -3.24 24.82
C LEU A 87 -5.37 -3.59 23.98
N ARG A 88 -4.21 -2.97 24.24
CA ARG A 88 -2.98 -3.28 23.50
C ARG A 88 -2.48 -4.70 23.75
N GLY A 89 -2.77 -5.27 24.93
CA GLY A 89 -2.48 -6.66 25.28
C GLY A 89 -3.37 -7.67 24.56
N ASN A 90 -4.59 -7.28 24.17
CA ASN A 90 -5.54 -8.15 23.46
C ASN A 90 -5.28 -8.23 21.95
N VAL A 91 -4.46 -7.35 21.37
CA VAL A 91 -4.17 -7.34 19.92
C VAL A 91 -3.26 -8.51 19.55
N GLU A 92 -3.80 -9.46 18.80
CA GLU A 92 -3.09 -10.66 18.32
C GLU A 92 -2.68 -10.55 16.85
N LEU A 93 -3.34 -9.71 16.04
CA LEU A 93 -3.04 -9.55 14.61
C LEU A 93 -3.11 -8.09 14.16
N ILE A 94 -2.15 -7.68 13.33
CA ILE A 94 -2.14 -6.39 12.64
C ILE A 94 -2.20 -6.64 11.14
N ASP A 95 -3.23 -6.13 10.48
CA ASP A 95 -3.46 -6.19 9.04
C ASP A 95 -3.20 -4.82 8.42
N THR A 96 -2.38 -4.80 7.38
CA THR A 96 -1.88 -3.58 6.73
C THR A 96 -1.88 -3.73 5.23
N ASP A 97 -1.93 -2.62 4.51
CA ASP A 97 -1.57 -2.65 3.10
C ASP A 97 -0.09 -3.06 2.98
N ALA A 98 0.29 -3.69 1.88
CA ALA A 98 1.64 -4.17 1.63
C ALA A 98 2.67 -3.04 1.39
N ALA A 99 2.34 -1.80 1.78
CA ALA A 99 3.21 -0.63 1.70
C ALA A 99 4.41 -0.75 2.65
N ALA A 100 5.61 -0.42 2.17
CA ALA A 100 6.85 -0.70 2.89
C ALA A 100 6.93 -0.05 4.29
N ASP A 101 6.48 1.20 4.44
CA ASP A 101 6.48 1.90 5.73
C ASP A 101 5.41 1.36 6.69
N GLU A 102 4.26 0.90 6.19
CA GLU A 102 3.21 0.27 7.00
C GLU A 102 3.64 -1.10 7.51
N GLN A 103 4.25 -1.92 6.63
CA GLN A 103 4.81 -3.22 7.00
C GLN A 103 5.91 -3.07 8.05
N LEU A 104 6.76 -2.05 7.89
CA LEU A 104 7.78 -1.71 8.87
C LEU A 104 7.14 -1.28 10.20
N ALA A 105 6.16 -0.38 10.18
CA ALA A 105 5.45 0.08 11.37
C ALA A 105 4.77 -1.08 12.10
N ALA A 106 4.04 -1.94 11.38
CA ALA A 106 3.40 -3.12 11.94
C ALA A 106 4.41 -4.03 12.65
N ARG A 107 5.54 -4.34 12.01
CA ARG A 107 6.60 -5.12 12.66
C ARG A 107 7.15 -4.44 13.91
N LEU A 108 7.47 -3.15 13.85
CA LEU A 108 7.99 -2.40 15.01
C LEU A 108 6.97 -2.33 16.16
N MET A 109 5.67 -2.27 15.86
CA MET A 109 4.61 -2.32 16.86
C MET A 109 4.49 -3.68 17.56
N ARG A 110 4.90 -4.78 16.92
CA ARG A 110 4.80 -6.15 17.47
C ARG A 110 5.92 -6.56 18.41
N ILE A 111 7.09 -5.92 18.30
CA ILE A 111 8.26 -6.27 19.13
C ILE A 111 7.87 -6.12 20.61
N SER A 112 8.49 -6.85 21.54
CA SER A 112 8.08 -6.89 22.96
C SER A 112 8.03 -5.51 23.66
N ALA A 113 8.76 -4.51 23.15
CA ALA A 113 8.73 -3.12 23.63
C ALA A 113 7.82 -2.18 22.80
N GLY A 114 7.12 -2.74 21.81
CA GLY A 114 6.25 -2.05 20.87
C GLY A 114 4.83 -1.83 21.39
N LEU A 115 3.97 -1.30 20.53
CA LEU A 115 2.59 -0.95 20.89
C LEU A 115 1.73 -2.20 21.17
N PHE A 116 1.90 -3.27 20.40
CA PHE A 116 1.08 -4.50 20.44
C PHE A 116 1.97 -5.72 20.70
N PRO A 117 2.49 -5.88 21.94
CA PRO A 117 3.53 -6.87 22.24
C PRO A 117 3.06 -8.33 22.13
N ASN A 118 1.75 -8.58 22.19
CA ASN A 118 1.17 -9.92 22.10
C ASN A 118 0.77 -10.30 20.67
N SER A 119 1.03 -9.44 19.69
CA SER A 119 0.62 -9.68 18.31
C SER A 119 1.48 -10.76 17.65
N LYS A 120 0.83 -11.88 17.32
CA LYS A 120 1.40 -13.09 16.72
C LYS A 120 1.65 -12.92 15.22
N VAL A 121 0.93 -12.02 14.52
CA VAL A 121 1.05 -11.84 13.07
C VAL A 121 0.96 -10.38 12.63
N ALA A 122 1.88 -9.95 11.77
CA ALA A 122 1.72 -8.77 10.91
C ALA A 122 1.38 -9.26 9.49
N MET A 123 0.10 -9.16 9.13
CA MET A 123 -0.41 -9.64 7.86
C MET A 123 -0.30 -8.58 6.77
N LYS A 124 0.06 -9.05 5.57
CA LYS A 124 -0.15 -8.32 4.32
C LYS A 124 -1.53 -8.68 3.81
N ASP A 125 -2.37 -7.69 3.51
CA ASP A 125 -3.70 -7.94 3.01
C ASP A 125 -3.72 -8.94 1.84
N ARG A 126 -4.48 -10.03 2.05
CA ARG A 126 -4.61 -11.15 1.10
C ARG A 126 -5.27 -10.72 -0.21
N THR A 127 -6.10 -9.68 -0.19
CA THR A 127 -6.69 -9.13 -1.41
C THR A 127 -5.62 -8.52 -2.32
N HIS A 128 -4.67 -7.77 -1.75
CA HIS A 128 -3.54 -7.22 -2.49
C HIS A 128 -2.55 -8.31 -2.92
N ALA A 129 -2.43 -9.38 -2.14
CA ALA A 129 -1.68 -10.57 -2.52
C ALA A 129 -2.32 -11.27 -3.75
N ALA A 130 -3.64 -11.48 -3.75
CA ALA A 130 -4.35 -12.07 -4.89
C ALA A 130 -4.28 -11.20 -6.17
N ARG A 131 -4.23 -9.87 -6.05
CA ARG A 131 -4.00 -8.97 -7.20
C ARG A 131 -2.62 -9.20 -7.86
N ARG A 132 -1.63 -9.68 -7.11
CA ARG A 132 -0.28 -9.98 -7.63
C ARG A 132 -0.24 -11.25 -8.48
N LEU A 133 -1.15 -12.21 -8.25
CA LEU A 133 -1.31 -13.42 -9.07
C LEU A 133 -1.57 -13.11 -10.55
N MET A 134 -2.17 -11.95 -10.83
CA MET A 134 -2.43 -11.51 -12.19
C MET A 134 -1.42 -10.46 -12.66
N SER A 135 -1.17 -9.42 -11.87
CA SER A 135 -0.36 -8.27 -12.33
C SER A 135 1.12 -8.58 -12.57
N ARG A 136 1.73 -9.46 -11.75
CA ARG A 136 3.15 -9.82 -11.89
C ARG A 136 3.40 -10.72 -13.11
N PRO A 137 2.67 -11.85 -13.28
CA PRO A 137 2.90 -12.70 -14.44
C PRO A 137 2.60 -12.02 -15.78
N PHE A 138 1.55 -11.18 -15.85
CA PHE A 138 1.26 -10.39 -17.06
C PHE A 138 2.40 -9.46 -17.43
N LYS A 139 3.10 -8.89 -16.42
CA LYS A 139 4.20 -7.96 -16.68
C LYS A 139 5.50 -8.68 -17.06
N ALA A 140 5.72 -9.87 -16.52
CA ALA A 140 6.92 -10.67 -16.77
C ALA A 140 6.92 -11.33 -18.15
N ILE A 141 5.75 -11.70 -18.68
CA ILE A 141 5.60 -12.36 -19.98
C ILE A 141 5.41 -11.30 -21.07
N ASN A 142 6.43 -11.14 -21.92
CA ASN A 142 6.51 -10.05 -22.90
C ASN A 142 5.32 -10.00 -23.86
N GLU A 143 4.86 -11.15 -24.37
CA GLU A 143 3.74 -11.25 -25.29
C GLU A 143 2.44 -10.77 -24.65
N LEU A 144 2.22 -11.12 -23.38
CA LEU A 144 1.06 -10.68 -22.62
C LEU A 144 1.15 -9.20 -22.26
N ASP A 145 2.31 -8.71 -21.81
CA ASP A 145 2.50 -7.29 -21.51
C ASP A 145 2.29 -6.44 -22.77
N GLU A 146 2.80 -6.87 -23.92
CA GLU A 146 2.63 -6.18 -25.21
C GLU A 146 1.16 -6.12 -25.63
N VAL A 147 0.48 -7.28 -25.71
CA VAL A 147 -0.93 -7.36 -26.11
C VAL A 147 -1.82 -6.56 -25.14
N TYR A 148 -1.58 -6.71 -23.85
CA TYR A 148 -2.40 -6.09 -22.82
C TYR A 148 -2.16 -4.57 -22.72
N SER A 149 -0.92 -4.11 -22.81
CA SER A 149 -0.58 -2.69 -22.82
C SER A 149 -1.11 -2.01 -24.08
N THR A 150 -0.96 -2.64 -25.25
CA THR A 150 -1.40 -2.07 -26.53
C THR A 150 -2.93 -1.98 -26.62
N LEU A 151 -3.64 -3.04 -26.25
CA LEU A 151 -5.09 -3.14 -26.47
C LEU A 151 -5.92 -2.58 -25.31
N ILE A 152 -5.45 -2.70 -24.07
CA ILE A 152 -6.25 -2.44 -22.87
C ILE A 152 -5.69 -1.28 -22.05
N SER A 153 -4.50 -1.44 -21.46
CA SER A 153 -4.04 -0.60 -20.35
C SER A 153 -3.26 0.67 -20.76
N GLY A 154 -2.69 0.68 -21.97
CA GLY A 154 -1.84 1.75 -22.50
C GLY A 154 -2.56 3.09 -22.65
N SER A 155 -1.79 4.18 -22.61
CA SER A 155 -2.34 5.53 -22.80
C SER A 155 -2.86 5.80 -24.21
N SER A 156 -2.36 5.05 -25.19
CA SER A 156 -2.76 5.05 -26.60
C SER A 156 -3.79 3.98 -26.94
N SER A 157 -4.18 3.11 -26.00
CA SER A 157 -5.07 1.99 -26.29
C SER A 157 -6.44 2.45 -26.83
N ILE A 158 -7.04 1.65 -27.72
CA ILE A 158 -8.39 1.93 -28.22
C ILE A 158 -9.40 1.94 -27.07
N THR A 159 -9.17 1.10 -26.06
CA THR A 159 -10.00 1.01 -24.86
C THR A 159 -10.07 2.35 -24.13
N ARG A 160 -8.91 2.98 -23.90
CA ARG A 160 -8.83 4.30 -23.27
C ARG A 160 -9.40 5.38 -24.19
N THR A 161 -9.13 5.28 -25.49
CA THR A 161 -9.60 6.25 -26.50
C THR A 161 -11.12 6.31 -26.54
N ILE A 162 -11.82 5.17 -26.59
CA ILE A 162 -13.29 5.09 -26.52
C ILE A 162 -13.79 5.60 -25.16
N GLN A 163 -13.13 5.25 -24.06
CA GLN A 163 -13.55 5.68 -22.72
C GLN A 163 -13.44 7.20 -22.51
N SER A 164 -12.41 7.85 -23.08
CA SER A 164 -12.15 9.28 -22.91
C SER A 164 -12.90 10.18 -23.89
N SER A 165 -13.44 9.65 -24.98
CA SER A 165 -14.16 10.42 -26.00
C SER A 165 -15.66 10.12 -25.96
N GLN A 166 -16.47 11.13 -25.60
CA GLN A 166 -17.93 10.98 -25.57
C GLN A 166 -18.50 10.64 -26.96
N VAL A 167 -17.91 11.19 -28.03
CA VAL A 167 -18.31 10.92 -29.42
C VAL A 167 -18.07 9.46 -29.76
N LEU A 168 -16.87 8.94 -29.48
CA LEU A 168 -16.54 7.54 -29.77
C LEU A 168 -17.29 6.58 -28.86
N SER A 169 -17.54 6.95 -27.60
CA SER A 169 -18.40 6.17 -26.69
C SER A 169 -19.84 6.06 -27.21
N ASN A 170 -20.39 7.13 -27.78
CA ASN A 170 -21.72 7.11 -28.40
C ASN A 170 -21.74 6.26 -29.68
N ALA A 171 -20.72 6.40 -30.54
CA ALA A 171 -20.58 5.58 -31.74
C ALA A 171 -20.49 4.09 -31.38
N PHE A 172 -19.63 3.74 -30.43
CA PHE A 172 -19.49 2.38 -29.90
C PHE A 172 -20.82 1.82 -29.38
N ALA A 173 -21.56 2.59 -28.57
CA ALA A 173 -22.88 2.17 -28.10
C ALA A 173 -23.85 1.89 -29.25
N GLY A 174 -23.82 2.72 -30.29
CA GLY A 174 -24.61 2.53 -31.51
C GLY A 174 -24.24 1.28 -32.29
N TYR A 175 -22.95 0.94 -32.37
CA TYR A 175 -22.49 -0.30 -33.00
C TYR A 175 -22.83 -1.53 -32.17
N CYS A 176 -22.65 -1.50 -30.84
CA CYS A 176 -23.07 -2.59 -29.96
C CYS A 176 -24.57 -2.91 -30.11
N ALA A 177 -25.42 -1.89 -30.34
CA ALA A 177 -26.85 -2.10 -30.56
C ALA A 177 -27.17 -2.89 -31.85
N ARG A 178 -26.24 -2.93 -32.81
CA ARG A 178 -26.40 -3.58 -34.12
C ARG A 178 -25.71 -4.94 -34.23
N VAL A 179 -24.80 -5.26 -33.31
CA VAL A 179 -24.10 -6.55 -33.28
C VAL A 179 -25.03 -7.62 -32.74
N GLU A 180 -25.48 -8.53 -33.60
CA GLU A 180 -26.31 -9.69 -33.25
C GLU A 180 -25.48 -10.90 -32.79
N SER A 181 -24.20 -10.94 -33.16
CA SER A 181 -23.25 -12.04 -32.88
C SER A 181 -22.74 -12.08 -31.44
N SER A 182 -23.04 -11.08 -30.61
CA SER A 182 -22.58 -11.00 -29.22
C SER A 182 -23.35 -11.97 -28.31
N ALA A 183 -22.64 -12.65 -27.42
CA ALA A 183 -23.24 -13.56 -26.43
C ALA A 183 -24.05 -12.84 -25.32
N VAL A 184 -24.06 -11.50 -25.31
CA VAL A 184 -24.70 -10.65 -24.29
C VAL A 184 -25.51 -9.54 -24.95
N LYS A 185 -26.71 -9.22 -24.43
CA LYS A 185 -27.53 -8.11 -24.97
C LYS A 185 -26.90 -6.73 -24.73
N SER A 186 -26.99 -5.84 -25.73
CA SER A 186 -26.33 -4.53 -25.78
C SER A 186 -27.03 -3.39 -25.03
N LYS A 187 -28.28 -3.56 -24.56
CA LYS A 187 -29.18 -2.49 -24.05
C LYS A 187 -28.58 -1.54 -22.99
N ARG A 188 -27.46 -1.88 -22.34
CA ARG A 188 -26.79 -1.07 -21.30
C ARG A 188 -25.30 -0.81 -21.55
N ILE A 189 -24.75 -1.18 -22.70
CA ILE A 189 -23.31 -1.06 -22.99
C ILE A 189 -23.04 0.28 -23.68
N LYS A 190 -22.37 1.18 -22.96
CA LYS A 190 -21.98 2.51 -23.50
C LYS A 190 -20.47 2.65 -23.72
N ASN A 191 -19.65 1.82 -23.06
CA ASN A 191 -18.20 1.83 -23.12
C ASN A 191 -17.64 0.48 -22.66
N LEU A 192 -16.32 0.35 -22.73
CA LEU A 192 -15.59 -0.83 -22.23
C LEU A 192 -15.39 -0.81 -20.70
N SER A 193 -15.81 0.26 -20.01
CA SER A 193 -15.72 0.43 -18.55
C SER A 193 -14.30 0.44 -18.00
N PHE A 194 -13.42 1.14 -18.68
CA PHE A 194 -12.03 1.30 -18.27
C PHE A 194 -11.90 2.14 -17.00
N ARG A 195 -11.13 1.63 -16.03
CA ARG A 195 -10.75 2.30 -14.78
C ARG A 195 -9.28 2.00 -14.52
N LYS A 196 -8.42 3.03 -14.51
CA LYS A 196 -6.96 2.87 -14.31
C LYS A 196 -6.56 2.61 -12.85
N HIS A 197 -7.51 2.61 -11.91
CA HIS A 197 -7.18 2.64 -10.47
C HIS A 197 -6.54 1.35 -9.96
N ARG A 198 -6.89 0.16 -10.49
CA ARG A 198 -6.33 -1.13 -10.08
C ARG A 198 -6.17 -2.06 -11.29
N PHE A 199 -5.20 -2.98 -11.24
CA PHE A 199 -4.91 -3.88 -12.36
C PHE A 199 -6.08 -4.84 -12.67
N ASP A 200 -6.78 -5.32 -11.64
CA ASP A 200 -7.98 -6.16 -11.76
C ASP A 200 -9.20 -5.43 -12.32
N SER A 201 -9.21 -4.10 -12.28
CA SER A 201 -10.25 -3.30 -12.93
C SER A 201 -10.22 -3.40 -14.47
N PHE A 202 -9.14 -3.96 -15.04
CA PHE A 202 -9.01 -4.17 -16.48
C PHE A 202 -9.63 -5.48 -16.98
N GLN A 203 -9.99 -6.43 -16.09
CA GLN A 203 -10.68 -7.66 -16.48
C GLN A 203 -11.95 -7.35 -17.29
N LYS A 204 -12.75 -6.40 -16.82
CA LYS A 204 -14.01 -6.03 -17.45
C LYS A 204 -13.84 -5.35 -18.83
N PRO A 205 -12.92 -4.39 -19.01
CA PRO A 205 -12.50 -3.92 -20.34
C PRO A 205 -12.05 -5.02 -21.29
N THR A 206 -11.20 -5.94 -20.83
CA THR A 206 -10.73 -7.08 -21.63
C THR A 206 -11.90 -7.96 -22.06
N SER A 207 -12.77 -8.36 -21.14
CA SER A 207 -13.96 -9.15 -21.48
C SER A 207 -14.89 -8.45 -22.46
N ARG A 208 -15.08 -7.13 -22.34
CA ARG A 208 -15.95 -6.38 -23.27
C ARG A 208 -15.32 -6.18 -24.63
N MET A 209 -13.99 -6.06 -24.72
CA MET A 209 -13.27 -6.06 -25.98
C MET A 209 -13.59 -7.34 -26.77
N ILE A 210 -13.55 -8.50 -26.09
CA ILE A 210 -13.84 -9.80 -26.70
C ILE A 210 -15.32 -9.93 -27.07
N LEU A 211 -16.24 -9.64 -26.15
CA LEU A 211 -17.69 -9.78 -26.39
C LEU A 211 -18.23 -8.85 -27.49
N TRP A 212 -17.58 -7.69 -27.70
CA TRP A 212 -18.03 -6.66 -28.62
C TRP A 212 -16.97 -6.32 -29.67
N PHE A 213 -16.15 -7.30 -30.05
CA PHE A 213 -14.99 -7.10 -30.92
C PHE A 213 -15.34 -6.40 -32.24
N GLU A 214 -16.40 -6.83 -32.91
CA GLU A 214 -16.91 -6.21 -34.13
C GLU A 214 -17.29 -4.74 -33.92
N ALA A 215 -18.01 -4.42 -32.83
CA ALA A 215 -18.36 -3.04 -32.51
C ALA A 215 -17.11 -2.19 -32.21
N VAL A 216 -16.06 -2.77 -31.61
CA VAL A 216 -14.79 -2.07 -31.39
C VAL A 216 -14.10 -1.77 -32.72
N ILE A 217 -14.01 -2.74 -33.64
CA ILE A 217 -13.46 -2.53 -34.99
C ILE A 217 -14.23 -1.41 -35.70
N MET A 218 -15.56 -1.48 -35.73
CA MET A 218 -16.39 -0.45 -36.38
C MET A 218 -16.17 0.94 -35.78
N THR A 219 -15.98 1.01 -34.46
CA THR A 219 -15.66 2.27 -33.77
C THR A 219 -14.28 2.79 -34.15
N ALA A 220 -13.29 1.90 -34.26
CA ALA A 220 -11.94 2.26 -34.66
C ALA A 220 -11.90 2.71 -36.13
N VAL A 221 -12.62 2.04 -37.03
CA VAL A 221 -12.79 2.47 -38.43
C VAL A 221 -13.42 3.86 -38.48
N HIS A 222 -14.53 4.06 -37.76
CA HIS A 222 -15.18 5.37 -37.66
C HIS A 222 -14.21 6.46 -37.17
N ALA A 223 -13.44 6.19 -36.12
CA ALA A 223 -12.44 7.13 -35.62
C ALA A 223 -11.33 7.41 -36.64
N SER A 224 -10.82 6.37 -37.32
CA SER A 224 -9.74 6.50 -38.31
C SER A 224 -10.14 7.35 -39.52
N VAL A 225 -11.41 7.32 -39.92
CA VAL A 225 -11.94 8.07 -41.07
C VAL A 225 -12.36 9.48 -40.65
N HIS A 226 -13.20 9.61 -39.62
CA HIS A 226 -13.81 10.89 -39.25
C HIS A 226 -12.90 11.76 -38.36
N ARG A 227 -11.82 11.21 -37.82
CA ARG A 227 -10.84 11.93 -36.98
C ARG A 227 -9.40 11.73 -37.47
N LYS A 228 -9.22 11.55 -38.79
CA LYS A 228 -7.94 11.19 -39.43
C LYS A 228 -6.75 12.10 -39.10
N ASP A 229 -7.01 13.37 -38.77
CA ASP A 229 -6.01 14.41 -38.50
C ASP A 229 -5.82 14.66 -36.98
N ASP A 230 -6.48 13.88 -36.13
CA ASP A 230 -6.41 13.98 -34.66
C ASP A 230 -5.78 12.70 -34.06
N ARG A 231 -5.27 12.83 -32.85
CA ARG A 231 -4.65 11.78 -32.03
C ARG A 231 -5.54 10.55 -31.90
N ASP A 232 -6.84 10.72 -31.72
CA ASP A 232 -7.76 9.61 -31.55
C ASP A 232 -7.95 8.81 -32.86
N GLY A 233 -7.85 9.46 -34.03
CA GLY A 233 -7.87 8.78 -35.32
C GLY A 233 -6.56 8.04 -35.59
N GLN A 234 -5.41 8.61 -35.22
CA GLN A 234 -4.12 7.91 -35.31
C GLN A 234 -4.12 6.64 -34.43
N ARG A 235 -4.52 6.75 -33.17
CA ARG A 235 -4.60 5.59 -32.26
C ARG A 235 -5.52 4.50 -32.76
N ALA A 236 -6.61 4.89 -33.43
CA ALA A 236 -7.53 3.93 -34.04
C ALA A 236 -6.89 3.22 -35.24
N ARG A 237 -6.09 3.91 -36.07
CA ARG A 237 -5.28 3.29 -37.12
C ARG A 237 -4.27 2.32 -36.53
N ASP A 238 -3.50 2.76 -35.54
CA ASP A 238 -2.49 1.92 -34.87
C ASP A 238 -3.13 0.63 -34.32
N PHE A 239 -4.31 0.73 -33.70
CA PHE A 239 -5.08 -0.43 -33.25
C PHE A 239 -5.47 -1.37 -34.40
N LEU A 240 -6.05 -0.84 -35.48
CA LEU A 240 -6.48 -1.64 -36.64
C LEU A 240 -5.31 -2.34 -37.34
N GLU A 241 -4.15 -1.69 -37.40
CA GLU A 241 -2.90 -2.27 -37.91
C GLU A 241 -2.39 -3.38 -37.00
N TYR A 242 -2.46 -3.18 -35.69
CA TYR A 242 -1.94 -4.10 -34.68
C TYR A 242 -2.73 -5.39 -34.52
N ILE A 243 -4.07 -5.34 -34.55
CA ILE A 243 -4.89 -6.54 -34.28
C ILE A 243 -4.66 -7.66 -35.29
N SER A 244 -4.61 -8.91 -34.80
CA SER A 244 -4.51 -10.14 -35.59
C SER A 244 -5.24 -11.28 -34.86
N GLU A 245 -5.52 -12.37 -35.56
CA GLU A 245 -6.16 -13.57 -35.02
C GLU A 245 -5.44 -14.08 -33.77
N GLU A 246 -4.11 -14.19 -33.83
CA GLU A 246 -3.26 -14.66 -32.74
C GLU A 246 -3.35 -13.75 -31.51
N ARG A 247 -3.24 -12.44 -31.71
CA ARG A 247 -3.30 -11.45 -30.62
C ARG A 247 -4.68 -11.42 -29.96
N MET A 248 -5.75 -11.55 -30.74
CA MET A 248 -7.12 -11.58 -30.22
C MET A 248 -7.43 -12.88 -29.50
N LEU A 249 -6.91 -14.02 -29.98
CA LEU A 249 -7.00 -15.30 -29.26
C LEU A 249 -6.27 -15.24 -27.93
N LEU A 250 -5.03 -14.73 -27.92
CA LEU A 250 -4.24 -14.58 -26.69
C LEU A 250 -4.93 -13.65 -25.68
N LEU A 251 -5.50 -12.52 -26.15
CA LEU A 251 -6.28 -11.62 -25.30
C LEU A 251 -7.53 -12.31 -24.72
N ALA A 252 -8.18 -13.19 -25.48
CA ALA A 252 -9.35 -13.94 -25.02
C ALA A 252 -8.98 -14.96 -23.93
N MET A 253 -7.87 -15.69 -24.10
CA MET A 253 -7.33 -16.59 -23.08
C MET A 253 -6.94 -15.82 -21.80
N ALA A 254 -6.31 -14.66 -21.96
CA ALA A 254 -6.00 -13.77 -20.85
C ALA A 254 -7.27 -13.25 -20.14
N ALA A 255 -8.38 -13.06 -20.86
CA ALA A 255 -9.67 -12.69 -20.28
C ALA A 255 -10.27 -13.80 -19.41
N ASP A 256 -10.17 -15.06 -19.85
CA ASP A 256 -10.59 -16.23 -19.08
C ASP A 256 -9.74 -16.38 -17.80
N PHE A 257 -8.42 -16.27 -17.90
CA PHE A 257 -7.52 -16.26 -16.74
C PHE A 257 -7.85 -15.14 -15.75
N SER A 258 -8.08 -13.93 -16.27
CA SER A 258 -8.41 -12.75 -15.46
C SER A 258 -9.72 -12.92 -14.71
N ASP A 259 -10.72 -13.61 -15.29
CA ASP A 259 -12.01 -13.87 -14.61
C ASP A 259 -11.85 -14.83 -13.42
N GLU A 260 -11.04 -15.89 -13.56
CA GLU A 260 -10.74 -16.80 -12.44
C GLU A 260 -10.02 -16.07 -11.32
N THR A 261 -8.98 -15.30 -11.66
CA THR A 261 -8.21 -14.56 -10.64
C THR A 261 -9.08 -13.49 -9.97
N THR A 262 -9.95 -12.82 -10.73
CA THR A 262 -10.89 -11.84 -10.18
C THR A 262 -11.94 -12.50 -9.27
N ALA A 263 -12.30 -13.77 -9.48
CA ALA A 263 -13.20 -14.49 -8.58
C ALA A 263 -12.55 -14.66 -7.19
N LEU A 264 -11.29 -15.09 -7.15
CA LEU A 264 -10.53 -15.22 -5.91
C LEU A 264 -10.33 -13.85 -5.22
N ILE A 265 -9.95 -12.82 -5.98
CA ILE A 265 -9.81 -11.44 -5.44
C ILE A 265 -11.12 -10.97 -4.79
N ARG A 266 -12.28 -11.17 -5.43
CA ARG A 266 -13.57 -10.73 -4.89
C ARG A 266 -13.99 -11.49 -3.63
N MET A 267 -13.61 -12.76 -3.51
CA MET A 267 -13.84 -13.53 -2.29
C MET A 267 -13.03 -12.89 -1.14
N LEU A 268 -11.74 -12.66 -1.34
CA LEU A 268 -10.84 -12.11 -0.32
C LEU A 268 -11.13 -10.64 0.04
N ASP A 269 -11.65 -9.86 -0.91
CA ASP A 269 -12.02 -8.44 -0.72
C ASP A 269 -13.28 -8.28 0.18
N SER A 270 -13.97 -9.38 0.51
CA SER A 270 -15.12 -9.37 1.40
C SER A 270 -14.72 -9.44 2.88
N GLU A 271 -15.29 -8.59 3.75
CA GLU A 271 -15.13 -8.73 5.21
C GLU A 271 -15.92 -9.94 5.78
N GLU A 272 -16.62 -10.69 4.94
CA GLU A 272 -17.42 -11.88 5.31
C GLU A 272 -16.75 -13.20 4.87
N HIS A 273 -15.54 -13.15 4.30
CA HIS A 273 -14.88 -14.37 3.85
C HIS A 273 -14.44 -15.26 5.01
N ASP A 274 -14.62 -16.58 4.86
CA ASP A 274 -14.23 -17.57 5.86
C ASP A 274 -12.73 -17.86 5.76
N VAL A 275 -11.94 -17.51 6.77
CA VAL A 275 -10.49 -17.74 6.77
C VAL A 275 -10.15 -19.23 6.64
N SER A 276 -10.99 -20.12 7.18
CA SER A 276 -10.76 -21.57 7.09
C SER A 276 -10.91 -22.09 5.65
N ALA A 277 -11.73 -21.44 4.83
CA ALA A 277 -11.98 -21.83 3.44
C ALA A 277 -10.93 -21.28 2.46
N VAL A 278 -10.12 -20.29 2.84
CA VAL A 278 -9.19 -19.60 1.93
C VAL A 278 -8.24 -20.56 1.23
N MET A 279 -7.64 -21.51 1.96
CA MET A 279 -6.69 -22.45 1.35
C MET A 279 -7.37 -23.39 0.36
N LEU A 280 -8.59 -23.85 0.65
CA LEU A 280 -9.35 -24.65 -0.30
C LEU A 280 -9.69 -23.85 -1.56
N GLU A 281 -10.07 -22.58 -1.44
CA GLU A 281 -10.35 -21.72 -2.59
C GLU A 281 -9.09 -21.44 -3.43
N VAL A 282 -7.92 -21.39 -2.80
CA VAL A 282 -6.61 -21.34 -3.47
C VAL A 282 -6.35 -22.63 -4.26
N ASP A 283 -6.60 -23.80 -3.67
CA ASP A 283 -6.45 -25.11 -4.35
C ASP A 283 -7.44 -25.25 -5.52
N VAL A 284 -8.69 -24.82 -5.34
CA VAL A 284 -9.72 -24.78 -6.37
C VAL A 284 -9.31 -23.84 -7.50
N PHE A 285 -8.77 -22.66 -7.18
CA PHE A 285 -8.25 -21.73 -8.17
C PHE A 285 -7.14 -22.36 -9.01
N ALA A 286 -6.14 -22.98 -8.38
CA ALA A 286 -5.06 -23.69 -9.09
C ALA A 286 -5.60 -24.82 -9.98
N SER A 287 -6.55 -25.59 -9.48
CA SER A 287 -7.21 -26.67 -10.22
C SER A 287 -8.00 -26.16 -11.44
N ARG A 288 -8.68 -25.01 -11.33
CA ARG A 288 -9.33 -24.37 -12.48
C ARG A 288 -8.34 -23.90 -13.53
N LEU A 289 -7.20 -23.34 -13.13
CA LEU A 289 -6.14 -22.95 -14.06
C LEU A 289 -5.57 -24.16 -14.81
N ARG A 290 -5.34 -25.28 -14.10
CA ARG A 290 -4.95 -26.55 -14.70
C ARG A 290 -5.94 -27.01 -15.76
N THR A 291 -7.23 -27.11 -15.39
CA THR A 291 -8.28 -27.55 -16.32
C THR A 291 -8.36 -26.64 -17.55
N LEU A 292 -8.30 -25.33 -17.36
CA LEU A 292 -8.40 -24.39 -18.48
C LEU A 292 -7.20 -24.46 -19.42
N PHE A 293 -5.97 -24.41 -18.89
CA PHE A 293 -4.79 -24.11 -19.71
C PHE A 293 -3.84 -25.29 -19.89
N LEU A 294 -3.65 -26.14 -18.89
CA LEU A 294 -2.80 -27.33 -19.03
C LEU A 294 -3.54 -28.44 -19.77
N GLN A 295 -4.84 -28.61 -19.47
CA GLN A 295 -5.74 -29.55 -20.16
C GLN A 295 -6.47 -28.91 -21.36
N GLU A 296 -6.14 -27.66 -21.68
CA GLU A 296 -6.60 -26.93 -22.88
C GLU A 296 -8.14 -26.77 -23.00
N ARG A 297 -8.89 -26.95 -21.90
CA ARG A 297 -10.36 -26.77 -21.89
C ARG A 297 -10.81 -25.33 -22.10
N VAL A 298 -9.89 -24.37 -22.02
CA VAL A 298 -10.14 -22.97 -22.37
C VAL A 298 -10.62 -22.82 -23.81
N LEU A 299 -10.19 -23.68 -24.73
CA LEU A 299 -10.62 -23.65 -26.15
C LEU A 299 -12.13 -23.93 -26.33
N HIS A 300 -12.74 -24.55 -25.32
CA HIS A 300 -14.15 -24.94 -25.33
C HIS A 300 -14.97 -24.20 -24.27
N SER A 301 -14.46 -23.12 -23.69
CA SER A 301 -15.20 -22.36 -22.68
C SER A 301 -14.98 -20.86 -22.78
N GLY A 302 -15.92 -20.10 -22.19
CA GLY A 302 -15.73 -18.69 -21.88
C GLY A 302 -15.46 -17.76 -23.05
N TYR A 303 -14.50 -16.85 -22.86
CA TYR A 303 -14.15 -15.79 -23.80
C TYR A 303 -13.37 -16.33 -24.99
N THR A 304 -12.50 -17.31 -24.77
CA THR A 304 -11.68 -17.96 -25.80
C THR A 304 -12.55 -18.67 -26.82
N GLU A 305 -13.47 -19.53 -26.39
CA GLU A 305 -14.42 -20.20 -27.28
C GLU A 305 -15.27 -19.18 -28.07
N HIS A 306 -15.69 -18.08 -27.42
CA HIS A 306 -16.44 -17.02 -28.09
C HIS A 306 -15.61 -16.31 -29.17
N MET A 307 -14.35 -15.95 -28.89
CA MET A 307 -13.46 -15.31 -29.85
C MET A 307 -13.13 -16.26 -31.01
N MET A 308 -12.87 -17.54 -30.74
CA MET A 308 -12.64 -18.54 -31.79
C MET A 308 -13.83 -18.65 -32.74
N ARG A 309 -15.07 -18.61 -32.23
CA ARG A 309 -16.28 -18.57 -33.06
C ARG A 309 -16.37 -17.29 -33.89
N GLN A 310 -16.07 -16.13 -33.30
CA GLN A 310 -16.08 -14.87 -34.03
C GLN A 310 -15.04 -14.83 -35.17
N LEU A 311 -13.85 -15.38 -34.94
CA LEU A 311 -12.77 -15.42 -35.94
C LEU A 311 -13.04 -16.41 -37.09
N GLN A 312 -14.06 -17.27 -36.99
CA GLN A 312 -14.49 -18.10 -38.13
C GLN A 312 -15.16 -17.27 -39.23
N GLU A 313 -15.73 -16.11 -38.88
CA GLU A 313 -16.34 -15.20 -39.85
C GLU A 313 -15.34 -14.09 -40.25
N PRO A 314 -15.22 -13.75 -41.54
CA PRO A 314 -14.31 -12.71 -41.98
C PRO A 314 -14.85 -11.32 -41.64
N VAL A 315 -14.04 -10.53 -40.92
CA VAL A 315 -14.29 -9.10 -40.69
C VAL A 315 -13.31 -8.31 -41.55
N ALA A 316 -13.82 -7.70 -42.63
CA ALA A 316 -13.03 -6.87 -43.53
C ALA A 316 -13.22 -5.38 -43.24
N PHE A 317 -12.13 -4.62 -43.24
CA PHE A 317 -12.13 -3.17 -43.04
C PHE A 317 -10.96 -2.50 -43.77
N MET A 318 -11.05 -1.17 -43.92
CA MET A 318 -10.02 -0.38 -44.59
C MET A 318 -9.11 0.31 -43.57
N ILE A 319 -7.80 0.23 -43.78
CA ILE A 319 -6.78 1.04 -43.09
C ILE A 319 -6.26 2.05 -44.10
N GLY A 320 -6.83 3.27 -44.07
CA GLY A 320 -6.61 4.24 -45.14
C GLY A 320 -7.13 3.69 -46.48
N ALA A 321 -6.22 3.43 -47.42
CA ALA A 321 -6.55 2.85 -48.73
C ALA A 321 -6.28 1.34 -48.84
N GLN A 322 -5.78 0.69 -47.78
CA GLN A 322 -5.42 -0.72 -47.80
C GLN A 322 -6.52 -1.57 -47.13
N PRO A 323 -7.06 -2.60 -47.81
CA PRO A 323 -7.98 -3.53 -47.18
C PRO A 323 -7.22 -4.47 -46.23
N LYS A 324 -7.81 -4.74 -45.07
CA LYS A 324 -7.37 -5.77 -44.12
C LYS A 324 -8.56 -6.62 -43.72
N THR A 325 -8.35 -7.93 -43.63
CA THR A 325 -9.34 -8.89 -43.15
C THR A 325 -8.78 -9.60 -41.93
N ILE A 326 -9.65 -9.86 -40.96
CA ILE A 326 -9.37 -10.72 -39.81
C ILE A 326 -10.41 -11.83 -39.78
N GLY A 327 -9.97 -13.07 -39.56
CA GLY A 327 -10.84 -14.23 -39.54
C GLY A 327 -11.26 -14.71 -40.92
N GLY A 328 -12.28 -15.57 -40.98
CA GLY A 328 -12.80 -16.17 -42.21
C GLY A 328 -12.19 -17.52 -42.58
N SER A 329 -11.29 -18.04 -41.77
CA SER A 329 -10.79 -19.41 -41.84
C SER A 329 -10.59 -19.96 -40.44
N SER A 330 -10.60 -21.29 -40.29
CA SER A 330 -10.27 -21.91 -39.01
C SER A 330 -8.85 -21.53 -38.61
N LEU A 331 -8.67 -21.13 -37.34
CA LEU A 331 -7.37 -20.76 -36.81
C LEU A 331 -6.36 -21.89 -37.00
N PRO A 332 -5.16 -21.62 -37.56
CA PRO A 332 -4.13 -22.64 -37.69
C PRO A 332 -3.79 -23.25 -36.33
N ALA A 333 -3.68 -24.58 -36.27
CA ALA A 333 -3.34 -25.29 -35.03
C ALA A 333 -2.03 -24.77 -34.41
N ALA A 334 -1.04 -24.41 -35.24
CA ALA A 334 0.21 -23.82 -34.79
C ALA A 334 0.01 -22.50 -34.03
N THR A 335 -0.90 -21.63 -34.49
CA THR A 335 -1.23 -20.37 -33.81
C THR A 335 -1.87 -20.62 -32.45
N VAL A 336 -2.81 -21.57 -32.38
CA VAL A 336 -3.46 -21.95 -31.11
C VAL A 336 -2.42 -22.49 -30.12
N GLN A 337 -1.51 -23.34 -30.59
CA GLN A 337 -0.44 -23.92 -29.76
C GLN A 337 0.56 -22.87 -29.27
N ARG A 338 0.90 -21.86 -30.08
CA ARG A 338 1.73 -20.72 -29.62
C ARG A 338 1.04 -19.95 -28.49
N CYS A 339 -0.24 -19.61 -28.62
CA CYS A 339 -0.99 -18.95 -27.55
C CYS A 339 -1.05 -19.81 -26.28
N LEU A 340 -1.30 -21.11 -26.41
CA LEU A 340 -1.33 -22.03 -25.27
C LEU A 340 0.02 -22.12 -24.57
N LYS A 341 1.15 -22.15 -25.30
CA LYS A 341 2.50 -22.14 -24.72
C LYS A 341 2.74 -20.90 -23.84
N VAL A 342 2.30 -19.73 -24.30
CA VAL A 342 2.34 -18.48 -23.51
C VAL A 342 1.48 -18.61 -22.25
N MET A 343 0.25 -19.14 -22.38
CA MET A 343 -0.67 -19.30 -21.24
C MET A 343 -0.21 -20.37 -20.23
N LYS A 344 0.46 -21.44 -20.67
CA LYS A 344 1.08 -22.44 -19.78
C LYS A 344 2.18 -21.80 -18.92
N SER A 345 2.98 -20.92 -19.52
CA SER A 345 3.98 -20.12 -18.78
C SER A 345 3.34 -19.14 -17.80
N LEU A 346 2.20 -18.54 -18.17
CA LEU A 346 1.42 -17.70 -17.27
C LEU A 346 0.93 -18.48 -16.06
N VAL A 347 0.42 -19.70 -16.25
CA VAL A 347 -0.02 -20.57 -15.15
C VAL A 347 1.15 -20.97 -14.26
N ALA A 348 2.27 -21.41 -14.83
CA ALA A 348 3.46 -21.78 -14.06
C ALA A 348 3.93 -20.62 -13.16
N LEU A 349 4.07 -19.42 -13.73
CA LEU A 349 4.50 -18.25 -12.97
C LEU A 349 3.45 -17.79 -11.97
N CYS A 350 2.16 -17.90 -12.28
CA CYS A 350 1.07 -17.62 -11.33
C CYS A 350 1.13 -18.53 -10.11
N LEU A 351 1.41 -19.83 -10.29
CA LEU A 351 1.52 -20.80 -9.19
C LEU A 351 2.75 -20.52 -8.29
N GLU A 352 3.87 -20.05 -8.86
CA GLU A 352 5.01 -19.57 -8.08
C GLU A 352 4.67 -18.32 -7.24
N VAL A 353 3.91 -17.38 -7.83
CA VAL A 353 3.39 -16.23 -7.08
C VAL A 353 2.40 -16.70 -6.00
N LEU A 354 1.51 -17.65 -6.30
CA LEU A 354 0.52 -18.21 -5.39
C LEU A 354 1.18 -18.76 -4.12
N GLU A 355 2.21 -19.59 -4.28
CA GLU A 355 2.98 -20.16 -3.16
C GLU A 355 3.69 -19.07 -2.34
N SER A 356 4.19 -18.02 -2.99
CA SER A 356 4.82 -16.88 -2.30
C SER A 356 3.83 -15.97 -1.56
N GLU A 357 2.56 -15.95 -1.93
CA GLU A 357 1.54 -15.07 -1.38
C GLU A 357 0.64 -15.79 -0.37
N PHE A 358 0.43 -17.09 -0.56
CA PHE A 358 -0.43 -17.96 0.25
C PHE A 358 0.31 -19.23 0.71
N PRO A 359 1.45 -19.12 1.42
CA PRO A 359 2.21 -20.29 1.83
C PRO A 359 1.46 -21.08 2.91
N ASN A 360 1.45 -22.41 2.77
CA ASN A 360 0.78 -23.34 3.70
C ASN A 360 1.35 -23.31 5.13
N ILE A 361 2.59 -22.85 5.28
CA ILE A 361 3.34 -22.77 6.55
C ILE A 361 2.92 -21.58 7.44
N GLN A 362 2.02 -20.69 6.97
CA GLN A 362 1.56 -19.54 7.76
C GLN A 362 0.48 -19.93 8.76
N LEU A 363 0.43 -19.21 9.89
CA LEU A 363 -0.58 -19.42 10.94
C LEU A 363 -2.02 -19.40 10.41
N LEU A 364 -2.36 -18.42 9.57
CA LEU A 364 -3.73 -18.33 9.05
C LEU A 364 -4.11 -19.48 8.10
N ALA A 365 -3.14 -20.12 7.45
CA ALA A 365 -3.39 -21.30 6.61
C ALA A 365 -3.77 -22.53 7.46
N ALA A 366 -3.30 -22.60 8.72
CA ALA A 366 -3.61 -23.70 9.63
C ALA A 366 -5.09 -23.75 10.05
N PHE A 367 -5.82 -22.63 10.01
CA PHE A 367 -7.26 -22.61 10.27
C PHE A 367 -8.07 -23.43 9.25
N ARG A 368 -7.47 -23.92 8.15
CA ARG A 368 -8.10 -24.86 7.21
C ARG A 368 -8.71 -26.11 7.86
N ILE A 369 -8.25 -26.51 9.05
CA ILE A 369 -8.83 -27.63 9.80
C ILE A 369 -10.29 -27.40 10.19
N PHE A 370 -10.73 -26.14 10.25
CA PHE A 370 -12.10 -25.79 10.61
C PHE A 370 -13.05 -25.72 9.42
N ASP A 371 -12.58 -25.86 8.17
CA ASP A 371 -13.42 -25.73 6.98
C ASP A 371 -14.47 -26.85 6.89
N LEU A 372 -15.75 -26.45 6.95
CA LEU A 372 -16.92 -27.33 6.85
C LEU A 372 -17.69 -27.14 5.53
N SER A 373 -17.11 -26.47 4.54
CA SER A 373 -17.72 -26.26 3.23
C SER A 373 -18.11 -27.58 2.55
N HIS A 374 -19.12 -27.53 1.66
CA HIS A 374 -19.56 -28.73 0.93
C HIS A 374 -18.42 -29.33 0.09
N GLN A 375 -17.57 -28.48 -0.49
CA GLN A 375 -16.42 -28.90 -1.29
C GLN A 375 -15.35 -29.58 -0.42
N SER A 376 -15.04 -29.05 0.77
CA SER A 376 -14.18 -29.72 1.76
C SER A 376 -14.68 -31.13 2.10
N ARG A 377 -16.02 -31.28 2.21
CA ARG A 377 -16.68 -32.56 2.52
C ARG A 377 -16.71 -33.55 1.35
N SER A 378 -16.87 -33.08 0.12
CA SER A 378 -17.03 -33.95 -1.07
C SER A 378 -15.72 -34.33 -1.76
N CYS A 379 -14.67 -33.53 -1.60
CA CYS A 379 -13.45 -33.64 -2.43
C CYS A 379 -12.29 -34.40 -1.78
N ARG A 380 -12.40 -34.83 -0.51
CA ARG A 380 -11.31 -35.50 0.21
C ARG A 380 -11.73 -36.88 0.66
N ALA A 381 -11.31 -37.91 -0.08
CA ALA A 381 -11.33 -39.29 0.37
C ALA A 381 -10.46 -39.43 1.65
N ASP A 382 -10.83 -40.32 2.58
CA ASP A 382 -10.05 -40.58 3.79
C ASP A 382 -8.70 -41.22 3.40
N SER A 383 -7.64 -40.41 3.36
CA SER A 383 -6.25 -40.82 3.12
C SER A 383 -5.37 -40.49 4.34
N SER A 384 -4.26 -41.21 4.51
CA SER A 384 -3.23 -40.95 5.53
C SER A 384 -2.75 -39.50 5.52
N ASP A 385 -2.64 -38.91 4.34
CA ASP A 385 -2.11 -37.56 4.12
C ASP A 385 -3.02 -36.49 4.73
N ARG A 386 -4.34 -36.74 4.77
CA ARG A 386 -5.30 -35.85 5.42
C ARG A 386 -5.09 -35.81 6.93
N ALA A 387 -4.90 -36.97 7.55
CA ALA A 387 -4.68 -37.06 9.00
C ALA A 387 -3.41 -36.31 9.40
N GLN A 388 -2.33 -36.47 8.64
CA GLN A 388 -1.09 -35.72 8.85
C GLN A 388 -1.29 -34.21 8.65
N SER A 389 -1.91 -33.80 7.53
CA SER A 389 -2.20 -32.39 7.25
C SER A 389 -3.06 -31.71 8.32
N THR A 390 -4.02 -32.43 8.91
CA THR A 390 -4.82 -31.94 10.05
C THR A 390 -3.97 -31.80 11.29
N ARG A 391 -3.12 -32.79 11.58
CA ARG A 391 -2.21 -32.77 12.72
C ARG A 391 -1.22 -31.61 12.62
N ASP A 392 -0.55 -31.44 11.49
CA ASP A 392 0.40 -30.34 11.26
C ASP A 392 -0.24 -28.96 11.46
N ALA A 393 -1.49 -28.80 11.03
CA ALA A 393 -2.22 -27.57 11.22
C ALA A 393 -2.66 -27.37 12.69
N ALA A 394 -3.07 -28.44 13.37
CA ALA A 394 -3.38 -28.41 14.80
C ALA A 394 -2.14 -28.06 15.64
N GLU A 395 -1.01 -28.73 15.40
CA GLU A 395 0.27 -28.48 16.06
C GLU A 395 0.71 -27.03 15.89
N ARG A 396 0.60 -26.48 14.68
CA ARG A 396 0.94 -25.09 14.40
C ARG A 396 0.07 -24.09 15.17
N LEU A 397 -1.24 -24.33 15.22
CA LEU A 397 -2.15 -23.48 16.00
C LEU A 397 -1.84 -23.59 17.50
N CYS A 398 -1.61 -24.79 18.00
CA CYS A 398 -1.29 -25.03 19.41
C CYS A 398 0.04 -24.42 19.82
N GLN A 399 1.06 -24.48 18.96
CA GLN A 399 2.35 -23.83 19.15
C GLN A 399 2.21 -22.31 19.23
N ALA A 400 1.48 -21.70 18.28
CA ALA A 400 1.33 -20.25 18.23
C ALA A 400 0.50 -19.66 19.40
N PHE A 401 -0.50 -20.41 19.86
CA PHE A 401 -1.44 -20.00 20.91
C PHE A 401 -1.17 -20.63 22.28
N GLU A 402 -0.07 -21.37 22.41
CA GLU A 402 0.43 -21.97 23.66
C GLU A 402 -0.61 -22.89 24.32
N VAL A 403 -1.15 -23.81 23.52
CA VAL A 403 -2.18 -24.80 23.89
C VAL A 403 -1.60 -26.21 23.85
N ASP A 404 -2.08 -27.11 24.71
CA ASP A 404 -1.71 -28.54 24.62
C ASP A 404 -2.33 -29.19 23.38
N CYS A 405 -1.49 -29.69 22.48
CA CYS A 405 -1.93 -30.20 21.18
C CYS A 405 -2.76 -31.47 21.28
N GLU A 406 -2.42 -32.39 22.18
CA GLU A 406 -3.14 -33.66 22.32
C GLU A 406 -4.53 -33.45 22.95
N ALA A 407 -4.63 -32.60 23.96
CA ALA A 407 -5.91 -32.18 24.52
C ALA A 407 -6.75 -31.44 23.48
N PHE A 408 -6.17 -30.50 22.72
CA PHE A 408 -6.88 -29.82 21.64
C PHE A 408 -7.42 -30.78 20.59
N LEU A 409 -6.61 -31.74 20.10
CA LEU A 409 -7.03 -32.71 19.10
C LEU A 409 -8.17 -33.60 19.61
N ALA A 410 -8.11 -34.02 20.88
CA ALA A 410 -9.18 -34.78 21.50
C ALA A 410 -10.50 -33.97 21.55
N GLU A 411 -10.44 -32.70 21.96
CA GLU A 411 -11.60 -31.81 21.96
C GLU A 411 -12.12 -31.54 20.53
N TYR A 412 -11.22 -31.34 19.57
CA TYR A 412 -11.54 -31.10 18.17
C TYR A 412 -12.31 -32.28 17.55
N GLU A 413 -11.82 -33.52 17.69
CA GLU A 413 -12.48 -34.71 17.14
C GLU A 413 -13.81 -35.01 17.85
N ASP A 414 -13.95 -34.70 19.14
CA ASP A 414 -15.22 -34.83 19.87
C ASP A 414 -16.30 -33.87 19.34
N HIS A 415 -15.92 -32.63 19.01
CA HIS A 415 -16.86 -31.60 18.56
C HIS A 415 -17.12 -31.60 17.04
N ARG A 416 -16.20 -32.15 16.25
CA ARG A 416 -16.25 -32.15 14.78
C ARG A 416 -17.56 -32.73 14.21
N PRO A 417 -18.08 -33.89 14.65
CA PRO A 417 -19.34 -34.43 14.12
C PRO A 417 -20.54 -33.50 14.37
N ILE A 418 -20.56 -32.80 15.52
CA ILE A 418 -21.64 -31.88 15.90
C ILE A 418 -21.60 -30.64 15.01
N ALA A 419 -20.40 -30.08 14.78
CA ALA A 419 -20.20 -28.95 13.89
C ALA A 419 -20.56 -29.30 12.44
N GLN A 420 -20.13 -30.46 11.95
CA GLN A 420 -20.50 -30.98 10.63
C GLN A 420 -22.01 -31.15 10.46
N HIS A 421 -22.68 -31.74 11.46
CA HIS A 421 -24.13 -31.88 11.43
C HIS A 421 -24.82 -30.52 11.33
N HIS A 422 -24.37 -29.52 12.10
CA HIS A 422 -24.90 -28.16 12.01
C HIS A 422 -24.70 -27.55 10.62
N ALA A 423 -23.51 -27.67 10.03
CA ALA A 423 -23.20 -27.17 8.69
C ALA A 423 -23.97 -27.90 7.56
N ILE A 424 -24.38 -29.15 7.77
CA ILE A 424 -25.27 -29.88 6.86
C ILE A 424 -26.70 -29.35 6.96
N CYS A 425 -27.20 -29.16 8.17
CA CYS A 425 -28.58 -28.72 8.41
C CYS A 425 -28.79 -27.23 8.07
N ASN A 426 -27.78 -26.39 8.25
CA ASN A 426 -27.83 -24.95 8.03
C ASN A 426 -26.86 -24.55 6.91
N LYS A 427 -27.35 -24.52 5.66
CA LYS A 427 -26.53 -24.25 4.48
C LYS A 427 -25.91 -22.85 4.45
N ASP A 428 -26.51 -21.89 5.16
CA ASP A 428 -26.03 -20.50 5.24
C ASP A 428 -25.08 -20.26 6.43
N ALA A 429 -24.82 -21.29 7.26
CA ALA A 429 -23.90 -21.16 8.39
C ALA A 429 -22.45 -21.21 7.91
N SER A 430 -21.64 -20.21 8.31
CA SER A 430 -20.18 -20.29 8.12
C SER A 430 -19.57 -21.39 8.99
N SER A 431 -18.33 -21.78 8.68
CA SER A 431 -17.63 -22.79 9.46
C SER A 431 -17.50 -22.36 10.92
N PHE A 432 -17.14 -21.09 11.17
CA PHE A 432 -17.10 -20.53 12.52
C PHE A 432 -18.45 -20.66 13.26
N GLN A 433 -19.57 -20.33 12.61
CA GLN A 433 -20.89 -20.44 13.27
C GLN A 433 -21.26 -21.88 13.62
N ALA A 434 -20.90 -22.83 12.76
CA ALA A 434 -21.12 -24.25 13.02
C ALA A 434 -20.28 -24.75 14.20
N TRP A 435 -19.00 -24.41 14.26
CA TRP A 435 -18.12 -24.75 15.39
C TRP A 435 -18.53 -24.06 16.70
N LYS A 436 -18.85 -22.76 16.64
CA LYS A 436 -19.41 -22.02 17.78
C LYS A 436 -20.66 -22.71 18.32
N THR A 437 -21.57 -23.11 17.44
CA THR A 437 -22.80 -23.79 17.86
C THR A 437 -22.51 -25.15 18.49
N ALA A 438 -21.51 -25.89 17.99
CA ALA A 438 -21.10 -27.15 18.58
C ALA A 438 -20.62 -26.97 20.02
N VAL A 439 -19.67 -26.05 20.25
CA VAL A 439 -19.13 -25.73 21.59
C VAL A 439 -20.21 -25.19 22.53
N GLN A 440 -21.08 -24.32 22.05
CA GLN A 440 -22.18 -23.77 22.87
C GLN A 440 -23.19 -24.85 23.28
N LYS A 441 -23.48 -25.81 22.40
CA LYS A 441 -24.39 -26.93 22.70
C LYS A 441 -23.80 -27.88 23.74
N THR A 442 -22.51 -28.21 23.63
CA THR A 442 -21.83 -29.12 24.57
C THR A 442 -21.55 -28.45 25.91
N SER A 443 -21.38 -27.12 25.92
CA SER A 443 -21.13 -26.33 27.14
C SER A 443 -22.40 -25.86 27.88
N ALA A 444 -23.59 -26.02 27.29
CA ALA A 444 -24.84 -25.49 27.83
C ALA A 444 -25.24 -26.08 29.20
N ARG A 445 -24.79 -27.30 29.52
CA ARG A 445 -25.07 -27.98 30.80
C ARG A 445 -23.77 -28.49 31.39
N SER A 446 -23.57 -28.29 32.69
CA SER A 446 -22.35 -28.74 33.40
C SER A 446 -22.06 -30.24 33.22
N SER A 447 -23.09 -31.10 33.23
CA SER A 447 -22.92 -32.53 33.00
C SER A 447 -22.48 -32.89 31.57
N THR A 448 -22.90 -32.12 30.58
CA THR A 448 -22.47 -32.27 29.18
C THR A 448 -21.07 -31.70 29.00
N ALA A 449 -20.78 -30.52 29.55
CA ALA A 449 -19.47 -29.87 29.49
C ALA A 449 -18.36 -30.72 30.11
N THR A 450 -18.66 -31.47 31.16
CA THR A 450 -17.70 -32.41 31.79
C THR A 450 -17.37 -33.59 30.88
N ARG A 451 -18.31 -34.01 30.02
CA ARG A 451 -18.12 -35.12 29.07
C ARG A 451 -17.53 -34.69 27.74
N HIS A 452 -17.72 -33.42 27.40
CA HIS A 452 -17.27 -32.79 26.16
C HIS A 452 -16.47 -31.53 26.51
N PRO A 453 -15.26 -31.67 27.09
CA PRO A 453 -14.39 -30.54 27.35
C PRO A 453 -14.11 -29.79 26.05
N SER A 454 -14.05 -28.46 26.11
CA SER A 454 -13.86 -27.60 24.94
C SER A 454 -12.99 -26.38 25.23
N SER A 455 -12.24 -26.37 26.33
CA SER A 455 -11.43 -25.22 26.74
C SER A 455 -10.37 -24.84 25.71
N ASN A 456 -9.63 -25.83 25.21
CA ASN A 456 -8.56 -25.62 24.24
C ASN A 456 -9.13 -25.29 22.85
N LEU A 457 -10.21 -25.98 22.47
CA LEU A 457 -10.94 -25.74 21.23
C LEU A 457 -11.56 -24.35 21.20
N ALA A 458 -12.26 -23.93 22.26
CA ALA A 458 -12.87 -22.61 22.37
C ALA A 458 -11.81 -21.51 22.32
N TRP A 459 -10.65 -21.74 22.96
CA TRP A 459 -9.51 -20.82 22.92
C TRP A 459 -9.04 -20.55 21.48
N ILE A 460 -8.87 -21.60 20.67
CA ILE A 460 -8.46 -21.45 19.26
C ILE A 460 -9.62 -20.91 18.39
N LEU A 461 -10.86 -21.34 18.63
CA LEU A 461 -12.04 -20.85 17.89
C LEU A 461 -12.29 -19.37 18.10
N MET A 462 -11.96 -18.82 19.26
CA MET A 462 -12.01 -17.39 19.51
C MET A 462 -11.14 -16.63 18.49
N ARG A 463 -9.93 -17.13 18.20
CA ARG A 463 -9.04 -16.52 17.20
C ARG A 463 -9.62 -16.65 15.80
N LEU A 464 -10.14 -17.82 15.44
CA LEU A 464 -10.84 -18.00 14.16
C LEU A 464 -11.94 -16.93 13.98
N GLY A 465 -12.78 -16.72 14.99
CA GLY A 465 -13.85 -15.71 14.93
C GLY A 465 -13.35 -14.27 14.79
N SER A 466 -12.21 -13.94 15.40
CA SER A 466 -11.62 -12.60 15.28
C SER A 466 -10.89 -12.38 13.95
N PHE A 467 -10.25 -13.43 13.41
CA PHE A 467 -9.46 -13.39 12.19
C PHE A 467 -10.34 -13.54 10.95
N ASP A 468 -11.59 -13.98 11.12
CA ASP A 468 -12.53 -14.15 10.02
C ASP A 468 -12.75 -12.85 9.24
N GLY A 469 -12.73 -12.92 7.91
CA GLY A 469 -12.86 -11.75 7.04
C GLY A 469 -11.77 -10.69 7.23
N CYS A 470 -10.54 -11.10 7.56
CA CYS A 470 -9.41 -10.18 7.76
C CYS A 470 -8.89 -9.65 6.42
N THR A 471 -9.22 -8.39 6.13
CA THR A 471 -8.75 -7.65 4.95
C THR A 471 -8.82 -6.14 5.21
N THR A 472 -7.97 -5.37 4.53
CA THR A 472 -8.00 -3.90 4.62
C THR A 472 -9.12 -3.26 3.80
N SER A 473 -9.89 -4.06 3.03
CA SER A 473 -10.98 -3.56 2.18
C SER A 473 -12.03 -2.75 2.96
N GLY A 474 -12.30 -3.11 4.21
CA GLY A 474 -13.18 -2.34 5.09
C GLY A 474 -12.67 -0.94 5.40
N VAL A 475 -11.35 -0.78 5.52
CA VAL A 475 -10.69 0.52 5.73
C VAL A 475 -10.78 1.35 4.44
N GLU A 476 -10.48 0.74 3.28
CA GLU A 476 -10.62 1.41 1.98
C GLU A 476 -12.06 1.89 1.71
N GLN A 477 -13.05 1.06 2.03
CA GLN A 477 -14.48 1.39 1.92
C GLN A 477 -14.86 2.53 2.86
N HIS A 478 -14.32 2.54 4.08
CA HIS A 478 -14.51 3.63 5.03
C HIS A 478 -13.86 4.93 4.55
N PHE A 479 -12.65 4.91 3.96
CA PHE A 479 -12.09 6.09 3.30
C PHE A 479 -12.97 6.58 2.14
N ALA A 480 -13.52 5.68 1.34
CA ALA A 480 -14.42 6.03 0.25
C ALA A 480 -15.76 6.63 0.74
N ARG A 481 -16.29 6.15 1.87
CA ARG A 481 -17.47 6.72 2.53
C ARG A 481 -17.16 8.05 3.22
N MET A 482 -16.02 8.14 3.92
CA MET A 482 -15.55 9.34 4.60
C MET A 482 -15.45 10.51 3.63
N ARG A 483 -14.88 10.33 2.43
CA ARG A 483 -14.83 11.37 1.38
C ARG A 483 -16.20 11.92 0.95
N LYS A 484 -17.29 11.18 1.23
CA LYS A 484 -18.67 11.64 0.99
C LYS A 484 -19.28 12.35 2.20
N ILE A 485 -18.80 12.06 3.41
CA ILE A 485 -19.30 12.61 4.68
C ILE A 485 -18.54 13.89 5.06
N ILE A 486 -17.22 13.85 4.96
CA ILE A 486 -16.29 14.95 5.20
C ILE A 486 -15.92 15.55 3.85
N THR A 487 -16.74 16.48 3.38
CA THR A 487 -16.49 17.22 2.14
C THR A 487 -15.36 18.24 2.33
N PRO A 488 -14.75 18.77 1.25
CA PRO A 488 -13.71 19.80 1.36
C PRO A 488 -14.13 21.04 2.17
N ASP A 489 -15.41 21.40 2.13
CA ASP A 489 -15.98 22.50 2.93
C ASP A 489 -15.93 22.26 4.44
N ARG A 490 -15.75 21.00 4.86
CA ARG A 490 -15.63 20.55 6.26
C ARG A 490 -14.19 20.25 6.67
N SER A 491 -13.21 20.70 5.88
CA SER A 491 -11.77 20.48 6.15
C SER A 491 -11.25 21.12 7.44
N GLY A 492 -12.00 22.07 8.03
CA GLY A 492 -11.67 22.68 9.32
C GLY A 492 -12.22 21.94 10.55
N LEU A 493 -12.82 20.75 10.39
CA LEU A 493 -13.33 19.95 11.51
C LEU A 493 -12.17 19.49 12.40
N GLY A 494 -12.28 19.66 13.71
CA GLY A 494 -11.30 19.15 14.66
C GLY A 494 -11.24 17.62 14.61
N GLU A 495 -10.06 17.04 14.88
CA GLU A 495 -9.85 15.58 14.81
C GLU A 495 -10.76 14.79 15.75
N GLU A 496 -11.03 15.33 16.94
CA GLU A 496 -11.93 14.72 17.93
C GLU A 496 -13.38 14.64 17.41
N THR A 497 -13.92 15.77 16.92
CA THR A 497 -15.26 15.83 16.32
C THR A 497 -15.36 14.93 15.08
N MET A 498 -14.30 14.89 14.27
CA MET A 498 -14.21 13.99 13.12
C MET A 498 -14.32 12.53 13.56
N ASN A 499 -13.61 12.14 14.62
CA ASN A 499 -13.68 10.79 15.18
C ASN A 499 -15.09 10.44 15.66
N TYR A 500 -15.76 11.31 16.43
CA TYR A 500 -17.13 11.05 16.89
C TYR A 500 -18.12 10.92 15.73
N GLU A 501 -18.05 11.81 14.74
CA GLU A 501 -18.93 11.74 13.57
C GLU A 501 -18.72 10.46 12.76
N LEU A 502 -17.47 10.10 12.47
CA LEU A 502 -17.17 8.89 11.71
C LEU A 502 -17.56 7.63 12.48
N LYS A 503 -17.31 7.60 13.79
CA LYS A 503 -17.72 6.51 14.68
C LYS A 503 -19.22 6.29 14.63
N PHE A 504 -20.00 7.35 14.83
CA PHE A 504 -21.45 7.32 14.71
C PHE A 504 -21.89 6.83 13.31
N MET A 505 -21.34 7.39 12.24
CA MET A 505 -21.76 7.09 10.88
C MET A 505 -21.42 5.66 10.41
N PHE A 506 -20.43 5.02 11.02
CA PHE A 506 -20.00 3.67 10.66
C PHE A 506 -20.59 2.59 11.59
N ASP A 507 -20.73 2.86 12.89
CA ASP A 507 -21.04 1.83 13.87
C ASP A 507 -22.46 1.89 14.47
N TYR A 508 -23.20 3.00 14.31
CA TYR A 508 -24.51 3.20 14.94
C TYR A 508 -25.54 2.10 14.61
N ASP A 509 -25.67 1.74 13.33
CA ASP A 509 -26.63 0.72 12.92
C ASP A 509 -26.25 -0.68 13.45
N ARG A 510 -24.93 -0.97 13.51
CA ARG A 510 -24.40 -2.25 14.02
C ARG A 510 -24.62 -2.39 15.52
N LEU A 511 -24.35 -1.35 16.28
CA LEU A 511 -24.46 -1.35 17.75
C LEU A 511 -25.91 -1.35 18.25
N GLY A 512 -26.88 -1.16 17.35
CA GLY A 512 -28.29 -1.12 17.69
C GLY A 512 -28.72 0.29 18.07
N PRO A 513 -29.44 0.99 17.19
CA PRO A 513 -29.92 2.37 17.41
C PRO A 513 -30.57 2.61 18.76
N ALA A 514 -31.37 1.66 19.25
CA ALA A 514 -32.07 1.78 20.53
C ALA A 514 -31.11 1.85 21.73
N SER A 515 -30.12 0.97 21.76
CA SER A 515 -29.10 0.91 22.82
C SER A 515 -28.23 2.16 22.81
N ILE A 516 -27.78 2.57 21.63
CA ILE A 516 -26.92 3.75 21.46
C ILE A 516 -27.67 5.04 21.77
N ASN A 517 -28.94 5.19 21.38
CA ASN A 517 -29.73 6.37 21.74
C ASN A 517 -29.92 6.52 23.24
N LYS A 518 -30.03 5.41 23.98
CA LYS A 518 -30.10 5.44 25.44
C LYS A 518 -28.79 5.94 26.05
N LEU A 519 -27.67 5.34 25.66
CA LEU A 519 -26.34 5.72 26.16
C LEU A 519 -25.97 7.16 25.77
N ALA A 520 -26.30 7.58 24.54
CA ALA A 520 -26.11 8.95 24.08
C ALA A 520 -26.97 9.96 24.86
N ALA A 521 -28.14 9.57 25.37
CA ALA A 521 -28.94 10.40 26.25
C ALA A 521 -28.28 10.57 27.63
N GLU A 522 -27.59 9.54 28.14
CA GLU A 522 -26.80 9.62 29.37
C GLU A 522 -25.58 10.54 29.18
N VAL A 523 -24.84 10.40 28.07
CA VAL A 523 -23.75 11.32 27.68
C VAL A 523 -24.28 12.76 27.55
N TRP A 524 -25.41 12.95 26.87
CA TRP A 524 -26.03 14.26 26.71
C TRP A 524 -26.39 14.90 28.06
N LEU A 525 -27.00 14.12 28.97
CA LEU A 525 -27.34 14.59 30.31
C LEU A 525 -26.09 15.03 31.07
N SER A 526 -24.98 14.32 30.92
CA SER A 526 -23.70 14.66 31.56
C SER A 526 -23.08 15.95 31.02
N TRP A 527 -23.17 16.19 29.70
CA TRP A 527 -22.53 17.34 29.05
C TRP A 527 -23.41 18.60 29.07
N PHE A 528 -24.72 18.44 28.94
CA PHE A 528 -25.64 19.55 28.64
C PHE A 528 -26.88 19.62 29.56
N GLY A 529 -27.09 18.64 30.45
CA GLY A 529 -28.22 18.61 31.38
C GLY A 529 -29.55 18.16 30.74
N LYS A 530 -30.65 18.25 31.51
CA LYS A 530 -31.97 17.71 31.12
C LYS A 530 -32.54 18.43 29.87
N PRO A 531 -32.86 17.70 28.78
CA PRO A 531 -33.55 18.27 27.64
C PRO A 531 -34.97 18.73 28.00
N ARG A 532 -35.49 19.73 27.28
CA ARG A 532 -36.93 20.06 27.30
C ARG A 532 -37.71 19.07 26.43
N ASN A 533 -38.93 18.73 26.83
CA ASN A 533 -39.80 17.77 26.14
C ASN A 533 -40.36 18.32 24.81
N GLY A 534 -40.27 17.51 23.75
CA GLY A 534 -40.94 17.67 22.43
C GLY A 534 -40.06 17.15 21.29
N SER A 535 -40.52 16.55 20.19
CA SER A 535 -41.86 16.27 19.65
C SER A 535 -41.86 14.97 18.83
N THR A 536 -43.04 14.55 18.41
CA THR A 536 -43.39 13.39 17.56
C THR A 536 -42.71 13.36 16.17
N SER A 537 -42.43 12.15 15.70
CA SER A 537 -41.86 11.85 14.37
C SER A 537 -42.92 11.87 13.25
N ARG A 538 -42.54 12.33 12.05
CA ARG A 538 -43.34 12.25 10.81
C ARG A 538 -43.25 10.86 10.15
N LEU A 539 -44.22 10.55 9.30
CA LEU A 539 -44.75 9.21 8.99
C LEU A 539 -44.39 8.73 7.57
N ASP A 540 -43.21 9.08 7.06
CA ASP A 540 -42.90 8.89 5.65
C ASP A 540 -41.38 8.91 5.35
N LYS A 541 -40.73 7.75 5.56
CA LYS A 541 -39.39 7.47 4.99
C LYS A 541 -39.16 5.97 4.83
N GLY A 542 -38.88 5.52 3.60
CA GLY A 542 -38.28 4.20 3.33
C GLY A 542 -39.07 3.27 2.44
N VAL A 543 -38.95 3.42 1.11
CA VAL A 543 -39.26 2.33 0.16
C VAL A 543 -38.11 2.21 -0.84
N LYS A 544 -37.38 1.10 -0.79
CA LYS A 544 -36.41 0.69 -1.82
C LYS A 544 -37.18 0.16 -3.03
N ARG A 545 -36.85 0.64 -4.24
CA ARG A 545 -37.35 0.06 -5.48
C ARG A 545 -36.59 -1.22 -5.81
N SER A 546 -37.30 -2.29 -6.16
CA SER A 546 -36.67 -3.50 -6.70
C SER A 546 -36.41 -3.34 -8.20
N HIS A 547 -35.20 -3.68 -8.62
CA HIS A 547 -34.86 -3.83 -10.04
C HIS A 547 -35.13 -5.27 -10.45
N LYS A 548 -36.11 -5.48 -11.34
CA LYS A 548 -36.28 -6.74 -12.09
C LYS A 548 -35.35 -6.71 -13.31
N ASP A 549 -34.32 -7.54 -13.32
CA ASP A 549 -33.65 -8.00 -14.54
C ASP A 549 -33.78 -9.52 -14.59
N SER A 550 -34.75 -10.02 -15.37
CA SER A 550 -35.17 -11.43 -15.40
C SER A 550 -34.89 -12.14 -16.73
N ASP A 551 -33.95 -11.66 -17.55
CA ASP A 551 -33.81 -12.12 -18.94
C ASP A 551 -32.61 -13.06 -19.22
N GLY A 552 -31.87 -13.50 -18.20
CA GLY A 552 -30.85 -14.57 -18.32
C GLY A 552 -29.68 -14.34 -19.31
N GLN A 553 -29.64 -13.22 -20.04
CA GLN A 553 -28.67 -12.90 -21.10
C GLN A 553 -27.82 -11.67 -20.75
N SER A 554 -27.53 -11.48 -19.46
CA SER A 554 -26.66 -10.41 -18.95
C SER A 554 -25.18 -10.83 -18.97
N GLN A 555 -24.26 -9.86 -18.87
CA GLN A 555 -22.83 -10.15 -18.70
C GLN A 555 -22.57 -11.03 -17.46
N ALA A 556 -23.34 -10.82 -16.39
CA ALA A 556 -23.26 -11.65 -15.18
C ALA A 556 -23.71 -13.10 -15.45
N ALA A 557 -24.77 -13.29 -16.23
CA ALA A 557 -25.24 -14.62 -16.62
C ALA A 557 -24.25 -15.34 -17.56
N PHE A 558 -23.55 -14.61 -18.44
CA PHE A 558 -22.47 -15.17 -19.25
C PHE A 558 -21.32 -15.69 -18.36
N VAL A 559 -20.85 -14.88 -17.42
CA VAL A 559 -19.78 -15.25 -16.48
C VAL A 559 -20.21 -16.43 -15.60
N ALA A 560 -21.44 -16.45 -15.11
CA ALA A 560 -21.96 -17.56 -14.31
C ALA A 560 -21.96 -18.89 -15.08
N ARG A 561 -22.47 -18.90 -16.33
CA ARG A 561 -22.46 -20.09 -17.19
C ARG A 561 -21.04 -20.58 -17.50
N ARG A 562 -20.12 -19.66 -17.79
CA ARG A 562 -18.70 -19.98 -17.99
C ARG A 562 -18.12 -20.71 -16.78
N ARG A 563 -18.27 -20.12 -15.59
CA ARG A 563 -17.71 -20.68 -14.35
C ARG A 563 -18.31 -22.03 -13.99
N GLN A 564 -19.61 -22.19 -14.22
CA GLN A 564 -20.29 -23.48 -14.03
C GLN A 564 -19.69 -24.57 -14.93
N LYS A 565 -19.47 -24.28 -16.22
CA LYS A 565 -18.88 -25.24 -17.16
C LYS A 565 -17.48 -25.69 -16.73
N VAL A 566 -16.64 -24.75 -16.29
CA VAL A 566 -15.30 -25.07 -15.77
C VAL A 566 -15.41 -25.92 -14.50
N GLN A 567 -16.34 -25.59 -13.60
CA GLN A 567 -16.54 -26.31 -12.35
C GLN A 567 -17.01 -27.76 -12.56
N GLU A 568 -17.82 -28.03 -13.58
CA GLU A 568 -18.32 -29.38 -13.92
C GLU A 568 -17.20 -30.29 -14.47
N GLU A 569 -16.18 -29.73 -15.12
CA GLU A 569 -15.05 -30.47 -15.70
C GLU A 569 -13.81 -30.52 -14.78
N MET A 570 -13.77 -29.67 -13.74
CA MET A 570 -12.63 -29.54 -12.84
C MET A 570 -12.54 -30.71 -11.86
N VAL A 571 -11.34 -31.27 -11.73
CA VAL A 571 -10.97 -32.18 -10.65
C VAL A 571 -10.01 -31.46 -9.72
N LEU A 572 -10.27 -31.52 -8.40
CA LEU A 572 -9.38 -30.94 -7.39
C LEU A 572 -8.07 -31.75 -7.35
N CYS A 573 -6.94 -31.08 -7.48
CA CYS A 573 -5.60 -31.68 -7.42
C CYS A 573 -4.70 -30.92 -6.45
N ASP A 574 -3.61 -31.54 -6.01
CA ASP A 574 -2.61 -30.88 -5.18
C ASP A 574 -1.93 -29.75 -5.97
N PRO A 575 -1.88 -28.51 -5.45
CA PRO A 575 -1.23 -27.39 -6.13
C PRO A 575 0.23 -27.63 -6.53
N ASN A 576 0.97 -28.44 -5.77
CA ASN A 576 2.37 -28.77 -6.08
C ASN A 576 2.49 -29.65 -7.32
N ASP A 577 1.60 -30.64 -7.46
CA ASP A 577 1.53 -31.48 -8.66
C ASP A 577 1.17 -30.63 -9.88
N ILE A 578 0.20 -29.72 -9.72
CA ILE A 578 -0.18 -28.78 -10.78
C ILE A 578 1.00 -27.87 -11.16
N LYS A 579 1.77 -27.40 -10.16
CA LYS A 579 2.93 -26.55 -10.38
C LYS A 579 4.02 -27.28 -11.15
N ALA A 580 4.32 -28.53 -10.78
CA ALA A 580 5.28 -29.36 -11.48
C ALA A 580 4.86 -29.59 -12.95
N GLU A 581 3.58 -29.95 -13.18
CA GLU A 581 3.01 -30.10 -14.53
C GLU A 581 3.13 -28.79 -15.33
N ALA A 582 2.83 -27.64 -14.72
CA ALA A 582 2.90 -26.34 -15.37
C ALA A 582 4.33 -25.93 -15.74
N LEU A 583 5.30 -26.16 -14.84
CA LEU A 583 6.71 -25.85 -15.06
C LEU A 583 7.29 -26.70 -16.19
N GLU A 584 6.99 -28.00 -16.21
CA GLU A 584 7.39 -28.90 -17.29
C GLU A 584 6.79 -28.44 -18.63
N ALA A 585 5.49 -28.14 -18.65
CA ALA A 585 4.79 -27.71 -19.87
C ALA A 585 5.26 -26.34 -20.39
N ALA A 586 5.88 -25.51 -19.54
CA ALA A 586 6.33 -24.16 -19.87
C ALA A 586 7.85 -24.03 -20.02
N GLN A 587 8.63 -25.07 -19.70
CA GLN A 587 10.08 -25.05 -19.58
C GLN A 587 10.77 -24.35 -20.77
N GLU A 588 10.50 -24.81 -21.99
CA GLU A 588 11.12 -24.28 -23.21
C GLU A 588 10.84 -22.78 -23.41
N HIS A 589 9.64 -22.31 -23.06
CA HIS A 589 9.32 -20.89 -23.18
C HIS A 589 10.00 -20.05 -22.10
N MET A 590 10.00 -20.56 -20.87
CA MET A 590 10.53 -19.85 -19.71
C MET A 590 12.05 -19.72 -19.76
N GLU A 591 12.77 -20.75 -20.22
CA GLU A 591 14.24 -20.71 -20.38
C GLU A 591 14.70 -19.67 -21.40
N ASN A 592 13.87 -19.39 -22.40
CA ASN A 592 14.17 -18.43 -23.47
C ASN A 592 13.79 -16.98 -23.13
N CYS A 593 13.29 -16.70 -21.91
CA CYS A 593 12.81 -15.37 -21.53
C CYS A 593 13.38 -14.89 -20.19
N ASP A 594 14.38 -14.00 -20.24
CA ASP A 594 15.05 -13.43 -19.07
C ASP A 594 14.09 -12.78 -18.06
N SER A 595 13.03 -12.12 -18.57
CA SER A 595 12.04 -11.45 -17.72
C SER A 595 11.28 -12.44 -16.84
N ILE A 596 10.94 -13.61 -17.39
CA ILE A 596 10.30 -14.70 -16.64
C ILE A 596 11.28 -15.29 -15.62
N GLN A 597 12.53 -15.54 -16.01
CA GLN A 597 13.56 -16.08 -15.11
C GLN A 597 13.83 -15.16 -13.91
N ASN A 598 13.94 -13.86 -14.15
CA ASN A 598 14.12 -12.87 -13.09
C ASN A 598 12.93 -12.84 -12.11
N GLU A 599 11.71 -12.98 -12.63
CA GLU A 599 10.51 -13.03 -11.80
C GLU A 599 10.43 -14.33 -10.98
N LEU A 600 10.79 -15.48 -11.55
CA LEU A 600 10.88 -16.76 -10.83
C LEU A 600 11.86 -16.67 -9.67
N LEU A 601 13.07 -16.18 -9.92
CA LEU A 601 14.09 -16.00 -8.88
C LEU A 601 13.59 -15.06 -7.78
N PHE A 602 12.88 -13.99 -8.16
CA PHE A 602 12.24 -13.10 -7.19
C PHE A 602 11.22 -13.85 -6.33
N GLN A 603 10.34 -14.68 -6.91
CA GLN A 603 9.34 -15.42 -6.16
C GLN A 603 9.96 -16.46 -5.23
N GLN A 604 10.97 -17.22 -5.69
CA GLN A 604 11.71 -18.17 -4.85
C GLN A 604 12.40 -17.47 -3.69
N THR A 605 13.08 -16.34 -3.95
CA THR A 605 13.69 -15.52 -2.89
C THR A 605 12.63 -15.03 -1.90
N LYS A 606 11.43 -14.71 -2.37
CA LYS A 606 10.32 -14.25 -1.53
C LYS A 606 9.72 -15.39 -0.70
N GLN A 607 9.53 -16.57 -1.27
CA GLN A 607 9.11 -17.79 -0.56
C GLN A 607 10.09 -18.08 0.58
N TYR A 608 11.39 -18.04 0.30
CA TYR A 608 12.43 -18.24 1.31
C TYR A 608 12.37 -17.19 2.43
N LYS A 609 12.18 -15.91 2.10
CA LYS A 609 11.98 -14.85 3.11
C LYS A 609 10.73 -15.07 3.95
N ASN A 610 9.65 -15.56 3.36
CA ASN A 610 8.45 -15.90 4.12
C ASN A 610 8.69 -17.08 5.06
N GLN A 611 9.51 -18.06 4.68
CA GLN A 611 9.89 -19.17 5.54
C GLN A 611 10.71 -18.68 6.74
N ILE A 612 11.72 -17.82 6.53
CA ILE A 612 12.47 -17.17 7.62
C ILE A 612 11.52 -16.41 8.54
N GLN A 613 10.59 -15.62 7.98
CA GLN A 613 9.65 -14.85 8.79
C GLN A 613 8.71 -15.77 9.61
N SER A 614 8.21 -16.86 9.01
CA SER A 614 7.41 -17.86 9.72
C SER A 614 8.20 -18.57 10.82
N TYR A 615 9.50 -18.81 10.62
CA TYR A 615 10.37 -19.34 11.67
C TYR A 615 10.48 -18.35 12.84
N LEU A 616 10.79 -17.08 12.54
CA LEU A 616 10.92 -16.01 13.54
C LEU A 616 9.61 -15.75 14.30
N ASP A 617 8.46 -15.92 13.66
CA ASP A 617 7.14 -15.80 14.29
C ASP A 617 6.71 -17.08 15.03
N GLY A 618 7.51 -18.16 14.99
CA GLY A 618 7.19 -19.43 15.67
C GLY A 618 6.05 -20.20 15.02
N HIS A 619 5.87 -20.10 13.70
CA HIS A 619 4.83 -20.80 12.94
C HIS A 619 5.33 -22.06 12.23
N LEU A 620 6.65 -22.24 12.07
CA LEU A 620 7.19 -23.48 11.51
C LEU A 620 7.13 -24.60 12.54
N LEU A 621 6.77 -25.80 12.08
CA LEU A 621 6.88 -27.02 12.87
C LEU A 621 8.34 -27.45 12.95
N ALA A 622 8.69 -28.24 13.96
CA ALA A 622 10.06 -28.75 14.12
C ALA A 622 10.53 -29.57 12.90
N SER A 623 9.62 -30.23 12.19
CA SER A 623 9.89 -30.97 10.96
C SER A 623 10.15 -30.08 9.73
N GLU A 624 9.80 -28.79 9.80
CA GLU A 624 9.90 -27.82 8.70
C GLU A 624 11.11 -26.89 8.85
N VAL A 625 11.84 -26.98 9.97
CA VAL A 625 13.04 -26.19 10.24
C VAL A 625 14.26 -26.94 9.70
N ASP A 626 14.84 -26.39 8.64
CA ASP A 626 16.15 -26.80 8.14
C ASP A 626 17.25 -26.30 9.12
N PRO A 627 18.26 -27.12 9.47
CA PRO A 627 19.41 -26.65 10.25
C PRO A 627 20.09 -25.37 9.72
N GLU A 628 20.12 -25.15 8.40
CA GLU A 628 20.68 -23.92 7.81
C GLU A 628 19.77 -22.69 8.01
N LEU A 629 18.48 -22.89 8.28
CA LEU A 629 17.50 -21.82 8.44
C LEU A 629 17.75 -21.01 9.73
N GLU A 630 18.27 -21.65 10.79
CA GLU A 630 18.51 -20.99 12.08
C GLU A 630 19.59 -19.91 11.95
N GLU A 631 20.75 -20.26 11.37
CA GLU A 631 21.85 -19.32 11.13
C GLU A 631 21.40 -18.15 10.23
N LEU A 632 20.64 -18.47 9.18
CA LEU A 632 20.13 -17.48 8.24
C LEU A 632 19.07 -16.57 8.86
N ALA A 633 18.24 -17.07 9.78
CA ALA A 633 17.29 -16.26 10.53
C ALA A 633 18.01 -15.27 11.47
N GLU A 634 19.08 -15.69 12.15
CA GLU A 634 19.89 -14.79 12.97
C GLU A 634 20.53 -13.68 12.13
N ASP A 635 21.12 -14.03 11.00
CA ASP A 635 21.76 -13.07 10.10
C ASP A 635 20.75 -12.12 9.45
N TRP A 636 19.55 -12.63 9.16
CA TRP A 636 18.43 -11.81 8.71
C TRP A 636 18.04 -10.76 9.75
N VAL A 637 17.89 -11.15 11.03
CA VAL A 637 17.59 -10.21 12.12
C VAL A 637 18.68 -9.15 12.26
N LYS A 638 19.97 -9.56 12.30
CA LYS A 638 21.11 -8.62 12.36
C LYS A 638 21.10 -7.64 11.19
N HIS A 639 20.80 -8.13 9.99
CA HIS A 639 20.71 -7.30 8.79
C HIS A 639 19.55 -6.30 8.89
N GLN A 640 18.40 -6.75 9.37
CA GLN A 640 17.20 -5.93 9.50
C GLN A 640 17.39 -4.82 10.55
N ASP A 641 17.98 -5.13 11.70
CA ASP A 641 18.30 -4.16 12.76
C ASP A 641 19.25 -3.07 12.26
N LYS A 642 20.25 -3.46 11.45
CA LYS A 642 21.16 -2.49 10.81
C LYS A 642 20.41 -1.54 9.88
N LEU A 643 19.52 -2.06 9.04
CA LEU A 643 18.71 -1.25 8.12
C LEU A 643 17.78 -0.29 8.88
N ASP A 644 17.17 -0.75 9.97
CA ASP A 644 16.30 0.08 10.80
C ASP A 644 17.09 1.22 11.47
N ALA A 645 18.26 0.91 12.03
CA ALA A 645 19.14 1.91 12.63
C ALA A 645 19.62 2.95 11.59
N GLU A 646 19.86 2.55 10.34
CA GLU A 646 20.20 3.46 9.24
C GLU A 646 19.01 4.34 8.84
N ARG A 647 17.80 3.78 8.77
CA ARG A 647 16.56 4.51 8.46
C ARG A 647 16.23 5.53 9.55
N GLN A 648 16.32 5.15 10.82
CA GLN A 648 16.13 6.07 11.95
C GLN A 648 17.13 7.22 11.89
N ARG A 649 18.43 6.93 11.69
CA ARG A 649 19.46 7.97 11.50
C ARG A 649 19.15 8.88 10.30
N ALA A 650 18.64 8.35 9.20
CA ALA A 650 18.25 9.14 8.04
C ALA A 650 17.02 10.04 8.31
N ALA A 651 16.03 9.53 9.05
CA ALA A 651 14.85 10.29 9.45
C ALA A 651 15.22 11.43 10.42
N SER A 652 16.00 11.15 11.46
CA SER A 652 16.49 12.18 12.40
C SER A 652 17.28 13.28 11.70
N ARG A 653 18.12 12.92 10.71
CA ARG A 653 18.84 13.90 9.89
C ARG A 653 17.89 14.78 9.07
N ARG A 654 16.85 14.21 8.44
CA ARG A 654 15.84 15.01 7.71
C ARG A 654 15.06 15.93 8.64
N HIS A 655 14.66 15.44 9.81
CA HIS A 655 13.94 16.25 10.79
C HIS A 655 14.78 17.44 11.28
N ALA A 656 16.07 17.21 11.59
CA ALA A 656 17.00 18.27 11.98
C ALA A 656 17.18 19.36 10.90
N ILE A 657 17.08 19.00 9.62
CA ILE A 657 17.13 19.95 8.50
C ILE A 657 15.84 20.77 8.39
N MET A 658 14.68 20.13 8.59
CA MET A 658 13.36 20.78 8.43
C MET A 658 12.98 21.65 9.64
N ALA A 659 13.51 21.36 10.83
CA ALA A 659 13.25 22.11 12.06
C ALA A 659 14.57 22.40 12.81
N PRO A 660 15.42 23.32 12.31
CA PRO A 660 16.67 23.65 12.97
C PRO A 660 16.41 24.27 14.35
N ALA A 661 17.17 23.82 15.36
CA ALA A 661 17.13 24.43 16.69
C ALA A 661 17.57 25.90 16.63
N ALA A 662 16.98 26.74 17.49
CA ALA A 662 17.39 28.13 17.59
C ALA A 662 18.87 28.22 18.02
N PRO A 663 19.67 29.12 17.42
CA PRO A 663 21.09 29.25 17.74
C PRO A 663 21.26 29.82 19.16
N GLN A 664 22.23 29.29 19.92
CA GLN A 664 22.54 29.77 21.26
C GLN A 664 23.41 31.04 21.19
N LEU A 665 23.09 32.05 22.01
CA LEU A 665 23.82 33.33 22.03
C LEU A 665 25.10 33.30 22.89
N LEU A 666 25.14 32.49 23.94
CA LEU A 666 26.21 32.49 24.93
C LEU A 666 27.60 32.28 24.29
N ASN A 667 28.57 33.10 24.68
CA ASN A 667 29.98 33.05 24.26
C ASN A 667 30.26 33.37 22.78
N HIS A 668 29.32 33.96 22.04
CA HIS A 668 29.50 34.33 20.65
C HIS A 668 29.58 35.85 20.43
N TRP A 669 30.46 36.28 19.53
CA TRP A 669 30.57 37.68 19.13
C TRP A 669 29.45 38.07 18.16
N ILE A 670 28.91 39.27 18.36
CA ILE A 670 27.77 39.83 17.63
C ILE A 670 28.22 41.09 16.87
N PHE A 671 27.93 41.12 15.58
CA PHE A 671 28.07 42.30 14.73
C PHE A 671 26.74 43.05 14.66
N LEU A 672 26.78 44.37 14.78
CA LEU A 672 25.63 45.26 14.60
C LEU A 672 25.86 46.14 13.37
N GLU A 673 24.94 46.10 12.40
CA GLU A 673 24.98 47.02 11.25
C GLU A 673 24.70 48.48 11.64
N ASP A 674 23.92 48.68 12.71
CA ASP A 674 23.65 50.00 13.30
C ASP A 674 24.19 50.04 14.73
N GLU A 675 25.23 50.84 14.96
CA GLU A 675 25.91 50.94 16.26
C GLU A 675 24.97 51.44 17.38
N SER A 676 23.90 52.18 17.04
CA SER A 676 22.90 52.63 18.01
C SER A 676 22.19 51.47 18.72
N TRP A 677 22.14 50.28 18.10
CA TRP A 677 21.54 49.09 18.71
C TRP A 677 22.34 48.53 19.88
N GLY A 678 23.62 48.87 20.02
CA GLY A 678 24.43 48.49 21.19
C GLY A 678 23.91 49.08 22.50
N GLN A 679 23.06 50.12 22.42
CA GLN A 679 22.40 50.73 23.58
C GLN A 679 21.12 49.99 24.01
N CYS A 680 20.70 48.93 23.30
CA CYS A 680 19.53 48.14 23.67
C CYS A 680 19.76 47.42 25.01
N PRO A 681 18.86 47.56 26.00
CA PRO A 681 18.99 46.90 27.30
C PRO A 681 19.15 45.37 27.18
N GLU A 682 18.46 44.74 26.21
CA GLU A 682 18.50 43.30 26.00
C GLU A 682 19.87 42.79 25.49
N LEU A 683 20.72 43.67 24.95
CA LEU A 683 22.07 43.31 24.47
C LEU A 683 23.18 43.69 25.45
N GLN A 684 22.84 44.26 26.61
CA GLN A 684 23.83 44.58 27.64
C GLN A 684 24.50 43.30 28.16
N GLY A 685 25.84 43.29 28.17
CA GLY A 685 26.63 42.13 28.58
C GLY A 685 26.91 41.10 27.47
N GLN A 686 26.44 41.31 26.24
CA GLN A 686 26.80 40.48 25.09
C GLN A 686 28.14 40.92 24.48
N ASN A 687 28.84 39.98 23.85
CA ASN A 687 30.13 40.22 23.19
C ASN A 687 29.91 40.94 21.85
N LEU A 688 30.06 42.26 21.80
CA LEU A 688 29.93 43.05 20.57
C LEU A 688 31.29 43.23 19.88
N SER A 689 31.37 43.03 18.57
CA SER A 689 32.60 43.26 17.80
C SER A 689 32.31 43.87 16.42
N GLY A 690 33.17 44.83 16.02
CA GLY A 690 33.21 45.36 14.67
C GLY A 690 34.01 44.49 13.68
N ASP A 691 34.75 43.50 14.17
CA ASP A 691 35.49 42.55 13.33
C ASP A 691 34.58 41.41 12.87
N LEU A 692 33.96 41.59 11.70
CA LEU A 692 33.02 40.63 11.09
C LEU A 692 33.47 39.15 11.15
N PRO A 693 34.72 38.77 10.82
CA PRO A 693 35.15 37.37 10.80
C PRO A 693 35.24 36.71 12.18
N SER A 694 35.17 37.49 13.25
CA SER A 694 35.12 36.98 14.62
C SER A 694 33.69 36.77 15.11
N CYS A 695 32.70 37.34 14.41
CA CYS A 695 31.29 37.28 14.78
C CYS A 695 30.59 36.01 14.27
N LYS A 696 29.64 35.50 15.06
CA LYS A 696 28.72 34.42 14.69
C LYS A 696 27.29 34.90 14.49
N PHE A 697 26.95 36.05 15.05
CA PHE A 697 25.66 36.70 14.84
C PHE A 697 25.86 38.03 14.11
N PHE A 698 25.03 38.28 13.11
CA PHE A 698 25.06 39.48 12.29
C PHE A 698 23.67 40.11 12.32
N VAL A 699 23.52 41.15 13.13
CA VAL A 699 22.28 41.90 13.25
C VAL A 699 22.26 42.97 12.16
N VAL A 700 21.32 42.85 11.24
CA VAL A 700 21.19 43.72 10.04
C VAL A 700 19.77 44.29 9.95
N LYS A 701 19.60 45.39 9.20
CA LYS A 701 18.31 46.05 8.99
C LYS A 701 17.34 45.19 8.18
N ASP A 702 17.87 44.51 7.16
CA ASP A 702 17.12 43.61 6.27
C ASP A 702 17.87 42.27 6.11
N PRO A 703 17.50 41.22 6.87
CA PRO A 703 18.14 39.91 6.78
C PRO A 703 18.00 39.24 5.40
N ALA A 704 17.03 39.64 4.58
CA ALA A 704 16.88 39.13 3.22
C ALA A 704 17.90 39.76 2.24
N ARG A 705 18.40 40.96 2.56
CA ARG A 705 19.40 41.70 1.75
C ARG A 705 20.58 42.20 2.62
N PRO A 706 21.34 41.28 3.25
CA PRO A 706 22.49 41.67 4.06
C PRO A 706 23.60 42.28 3.19
N GLY A 707 24.39 43.17 3.80
CA GLY A 707 25.57 43.74 3.15
C GLY A 707 26.55 42.68 2.67
N GLN A 708 27.22 42.93 1.52
CA GLN A 708 28.06 41.92 0.85
C GLN A 708 29.11 41.26 1.77
N ARG A 709 29.74 42.04 2.65
CA ARG A 709 30.77 41.54 3.59
C ARG A 709 30.17 40.57 4.62
N VAL A 710 29.00 40.89 5.17
CA VAL A 710 28.27 40.01 6.10
C VAL A 710 27.93 38.69 5.40
N THR A 711 27.40 38.78 4.17
CA THR A 711 27.06 37.60 3.37
C THR A 711 28.27 36.70 3.12
N TRP A 712 29.43 37.27 2.77
CA TRP A 712 30.65 36.48 2.53
C TRP A 712 31.13 35.78 3.79
N VAL A 713 31.17 36.49 4.92
CA VAL A 713 31.61 35.92 6.18
C VAL A 713 30.65 34.81 6.64
N ALA A 714 29.35 35.08 6.67
CA ALA A 714 28.34 34.10 7.04
C ALA A 714 28.39 32.85 6.14
N THR A 715 28.60 33.02 4.83
CA THR A 715 28.72 31.91 3.88
C THR A 715 30.00 31.09 4.11
N LEU A 716 31.13 31.74 4.33
CA LEU A 716 32.42 31.06 4.49
C LEU A 716 32.54 30.36 5.85
N GLN A 717 32.19 31.05 6.92
CA GLN A 717 32.47 30.65 8.31
C GLN A 717 31.23 30.16 9.07
N GLY A 718 30.05 30.28 8.48
CA GLY A 718 28.78 29.98 9.12
C GLY A 718 28.38 31.05 10.13
N GLY A 719 27.09 31.23 10.35
CA GLY A 719 26.58 32.20 11.30
C GLY A 719 25.09 32.50 11.11
N CYS A 720 24.55 33.33 11.99
CA CYS A 720 23.15 33.73 11.98
C CYS A 720 23.03 35.19 11.53
N ILE A 721 22.41 35.43 10.38
CA ILE A 721 22.01 36.77 9.93
C ILE A 721 20.58 37.01 10.37
N CYS A 722 20.35 38.03 11.19
CA CYS A 722 19.04 38.27 11.78
C CYS A 722 18.72 39.75 11.92
N ASP A 723 17.44 40.07 12.15
CA ASP A 723 17.03 41.42 12.51
C ASP A 723 17.15 41.65 14.02
N ILE A 724 17.03 42.92 14.43
CA ILE A 724 17.09 43.31 15.84
C ILE A 724 15.95 42.72 16.68
N ARG A 725 14.79 42.39 16.08
CA ARG A 725 13.64 41.81 16.80
C ARG A 725 13.93 40.37 17.21
N PHE A 726 14.52 39.60 16.31
CA PHE A 726 14.98 38.24 16.58
C PHE A 726 16.09 38.22 17.64
N MET A 727 17.00 39.19 17.59
CA MET A 727 18.05 39.29 18.60
C MET A 727 17.51 39.61 20.00
N LYS A 728 16.52 40.51 20.10
CA LYS A 728 15.84 40.78 21.37
C LYS A 728 15.08 39.57 21.92
N TYR A 729 14.46 38.77 21.04
CA TYR A 729 13.81 37.52 21.44
C TYR A 729 14.81 36.52 22.05
N LEU A 730 15.91 36.26 21.34
CA LEU A 730 16.95 35.33 21.80
C LEU A 730 17.61 35.78 23.10
N ALA A 731 17.87 37.08 23.27
CA ALA A 731 18.55 37.60 24.45
C ALA A 731 17.62 37.78 25.66
N GLY A 732 16.32 38.00 25.44
CA GLY A 732 15.34 38.35 26.48
C GLY A 732 14.39 37.24 26.94
N GLN A 733 14.58 35.98 26.50
CA GLN A 733 13.74 34.81 26.87
C GLN A 733 12.21 35.08 26.83
N ARG A 734 11.69 35.77 25.80
CA ARG A 734 10.24 36.02 25.68
C ARG A 734 9.51 34.79 25.14
N GLU A 735 8.24 34.62 25.52
CA GLU A 735 7.42 33.43 25.17
C GLU A 735 7.07 33.28 23.68
N ARG A 736 7.19 34.33 22.86
CA ARG A 736 6.87 34.29 21.42
C ARG A 736 8.04 34.72 20.55
N GLN A 737 8.39 33.87 19.58
CA GLN A 737 9.39 34.15 18.56
C GLN A 737 8.96 35.36 17.71
N GLN A 738 9.81 36.38 17.64
CA GLN A 738 9.59 37.58 16.82
C GLN A 738 10.84 37.87 15.99
N GLY A 739 10.67 38.36 14.76
CA GLY A 739 11.78 38.70 13.85
C GLY A 739 12.21 37.56 12.93
N VAL A 740 13.14 37.86 12.02
CA VAL A 740 13.64 36.95 10.97
C VAL A 740 15.10 36.62 11.22
N ALA A 741 15.46 35.36 11.00
CA ALA A 741 16.83 34.89 11.03
C ALA A 741 17.11 33.80 9.99
N PHE A 742 18.26 33.94 9.33
CA PHE A 742 18.82 32.98 8.40
C PHE A 742 20.11 32.40 8.98
N LEU A 743 20.12 31.09 9.14
CA LEU A 743 21.29 30.33 9.56
C LEU A 743 22.08 29.94 8.32
N TYR A 744 23.39 30.21 8.33
CA TYR A 744 24.31 29.84 7.27
C TYR A 744 25.24 28.74 7.76
N ASP A 745 25.38 27.69 6.96
CA ASP A 745 26.36 26.64 7.22
C ASP A 745 27.76 27.13 6.84
N ALA A 746 28.75 26.74 7.65
CA ALA A 746 30.13 27.10 7.38
C ALA A 746 30.66 26.33 6.16
N ALA A 747 30.90 26.99 5.03
CA ALA A 747 31.49 26.34 3.85
C ALA A 747 32.84 25.66 4.17
N VAL A 748 33.61 26.22 5.10
CA VAL A 748 34.88 25.65 5.60
C VAL A 748 34.75 24.33 6.34
N SER A 749 33.55 23.97 6.82
CA SER A 749 33.29 22.68 7.49
C SER A 749 33.30 21.48 6.55
N THR A 750 33.24 21.73 5.24
CA THR A 750 33.31 20.72 4.17
C THR A 750 34.72 20.66 3.61
N ARG A 751 35.29 19.45 3.47
CA ARG A 751 36.65 19.25 2.97
C ARG A 751 36.77 19.70 1.51
N ARG A 752 37.56 20.74 1.23
CA ARG A 752 37.81 21.26 -0.12
C ARG A 752 39.25 21.74 -0.27
N LYS A 753 39.77 21.70 -1.50
CA LYS A 753 41.01 22.41 -1.86
C LYS A 753 40.63 23.67 -2.62
N VAL A 754 41.09 24.83 -2.15
CA VAL A 754 40.65 26.12 -2.68
C VAL A 754 41.84 26.89 -3.21
N PHE A 755 41.76 27.33 -4.45
CA PHE A 755 42.74 28.22 -5.06
C PHE A 755 42.13 29.61 -5.23
N VAL A 756 42.87 30.65 -4.87
CA VAL A 756 42.50 32.05 -5.18
C VAL A 756 43.57 32.62 -6.09
N CYS A 757 43.21 32.88 -7.35
CA CYS A 757 44.19 33.28 -8.34
C CYS A 757 44.77 34.69 -8.04
N PRO A 758 46.03 34.98 -8.43
CA PRO A 758 46.66 36.27 -8.16
C PRO A 758 45.86 37.47 -8.68
N GLN A 759 45.24 37.36 -9.86
CA GLN A 759 44.40 38.40 -10.43
C GLN A 759 43.17 38.66 -9.55
N SER A 760 42.53 37.62 -9.03
CA SER A 760 41.40 37.76 -8.12
C SER A 760 41.82 38.32 -6.75
N ARG A 761 43.03 37.98 -6.27
CA ARG A 761 43.60 38.61 -5.06
C ARG A 761 43.76 40.12 -5.23
N ALA A 762 44.20 40.58 -6.41
CA ALA A 762 44.31 42.00 -6.71
C ALA A 762 42.94 42.69 -6.87
N HIS A 763 42.02 42.09 -7.63
CA HIS A 763 40.70 42.68 -7.91
C HIS A 763 39.71 42.59 -6.73
N HIS A 764 39.85 41.59 -5.86
CA HIS A 764 38.93 41.28 -4.77
C HIS A 764 39.69 41.03 -3.45
N ALA A 765 40.62 41.91 -3.10
CA ALA A 765 41.48 41.80 -1.93
C ALA A 765 40.72 41.48 -0.62
N ILE A 766 39.55 42.09 -0.41
CA ILE A 766 38.72 41.84 0.77
C ILE A 766 38.23 40.39 0.82
N LEU A 767 37.66 39.87 -0.27
CA LEU A 767 37.15 38.49 -0.31
C LEU A 767 38.29 37.48 -0.24
N ALA A 768 39.39 37.72 -0.94
CA ALA A 768 40.58 36.88 -0.86
C ALA A 768 41.10 36.79 0.58
N GLY A 769 41.22 37.93 1.27
CA GLY A 769 41.63 37.96 2.68
C GLY A 769 40.63 37.31 3.64
N LEU A 770 39.33 37.25 3.30
CA LEU A 770 38.34 36.48 4.05
C LEU A 770 38.49 34.98 3.80
N VAL A 771 38.72 34.55 2.57
CA VAL A 771 38.97 33.15 2.21
C VAL A 771 40.24 32.64 2.91
N ASP A 772 41.32 33.43 2.91
CA ASP A 772 42.56 33.05 3.59
C ASP A 772 42.33 32.89 5.10
N ARG A 773 41.67 33.86 5.74
CA ARG A 773 41.32 33.79 7.17
C ARG A 773 40.40 32.62 7.51
N ALA A 774 39.39 32.36 6.68
CA ALA A 774 38.47 31.25 6.89
C ALA A 774 39.16 29.89 6.70
N ALA A 775 40.12 29.80 5.78
CA ALA A 775 40.92 28.59 5.58
C ALA A 775 41.95 28.36 6.70
N SER A 776 42.45 29.43 7.35
CA SER A 776 43.43 29.33 8.44
C SER A 776 42.83 29.05 9.82
N GLN A 777 41.49 29.01 9.95
CA GLN A 777 40.83 28.68 11.21
C GLN A 777 41.11 27.22 11.61
N GLN A 778 41.28 26.95 12.92
CA GLN A 778 41.60 25.62 13.45
C GLN A 778 40.57 24.53 13.04
N HIS A 779 39.31 24.92 12.86
CA HIS A 779 38.21 24.02 12.48
C HIS A 779 37.95 23.98 10.96
N SER A 780 38.77 24.67 10.16
CA SER A 780 38.64 24.67 8.71
C SER A 780 39.12 23.36 8.11
N LYS A 781 38.30 22.76 7.25
CA LYS A 781 38.69 21.60 6.43
C LYS A 781 39.18 22.00 5.05
N TRP A 782 39.35 23.31 4.81
CA TRP A 782 39.85 23.82 3.55
C TRP A 782 41.38 23.76 3.51
N LYS A 783 41.92 23.38 2.35
CA LYS A 783 43.35 23.45 2.06
C LYS A 783 43.58 24.46 0.95
N LEU A 784 44.30 25.54 1.24
CA LEU A 784 44.67 26.52 0.22
C LEU A 784 45.72 25.94 -0.73
N LEU A 785 45.52 26.22 -2.00
CA LEU A 785 46.47 25.94 -3.08
C LEU A 785 47.17 27.24 -3.46
N ASN A 786 48.43 27.15 -3.90
CA ASN A 786 49.28 28.31 -4.14
C ASN A 786 49.47 28.66 -5.63
N SER A 787 49.09 27.76 -6.55
CA SER A 787 49.25 27.98 -7.99
C SER A 787 48.20 27.25 -8.83
N TRP A 788 48.04 27.69 -10.07
CA TRP A 788 47.23 27.00 -11.08
C TRP A 788 47.72 25.58 -11.35
N GLN A 789 49.03 25.32 -11.26
CA GLN A 789 49.60 23.98 -11.39
C GLN A 789 49.09 23.03 -10.29
N GLN A 790 49.14 23.47 -9.02
CA GLN A 790 48.61 22.69 -7.90
C GLN A 790 47.10 22.48 -8.00
N PHE A 791 46.37 23.45 -8.53
CA PHE A 791 44.95 23.31 -8.83
C PHE A 791 44.69 22.24 -9.90
N ALA A 792 45.40 22.27 -11.02
CA ALA A 792 45.26 21.29 -12.09
C ALA A 792 45.59 19.86 -11.61
N GLU A 793 46.67 19.67 -10.86
CA GLU A 793 47.05 18.38 -10.28
C GLU A 793 46.00 17.86 -9.29
N ALA A 794 45.44 18.75 -8.46
CA ALA A 794 44.40 18.40 -7.52
C ALA A 794 43.09 18.05 -8.24
N HIS A 795 42.74 18.80 -9.29
CA HIS A 795 41.55 18.61 -10.10
C HIS A 795 41.56 17.29 -10.86
N GLY A 796 42.71 16.92 -11.46
CA GLY A 796 42.86 15.64 -12.17
C GLY A 796 42.67 14.39 -11.30
N LYS A 797 42.71 14.53 -9.97
CA LYS A 797 42.50 13.44 -8.99
C LYS A 797 41.06 13.39 -8.45
N VAL A 798 40.16 14.26 -8.91
CA VAL A 798 38.78 14.33 -8.42
C VAL A 798 37.89 13.36 -9.20
N SER A 799 37.07 12.57 -8.49
CA SER A 799 36.05 11.72 -9.11
C SER A 799 34.97 12.57 -9.79
N ALA A 800 34.48 12.14 -10.96
CA ALA A 800 33.39 12.79 -11.69
C ALA A 800 32.12 13.01 -10.83
N LYS A 801 31.94 12.25 -9.75
CA LYS A 801 30.81 12.39 -8.81
C LYS A 801 30.94 13.57 -7.83
N ASN A 802 32.10 14.21 -7.67
CA ASN A 802 32.30 15.32 -6.73
C ASN A 802 33.26 16.42 -7.25
N PRO A 803 32.92 17.09 -8.37
CA PRO A 803 33.79 18.08 -9.01
C PRO A 803 34.12 19.31 -8.14
N LEU A 804 33.29 19.59 -7.13
CA LEU A 804 33.46 20.74 -6.23
C LEU A 804 34.45 20.47 -5.08
N ALA A 805 35.07 19.29 -5.00
CA ALA A 805 36.11 19.00 -4.01
C ALA A 805 37.36 19.89 -4.18
N VAL A 806 37.57 20.44 -5.39
CA VAL A 806 38.66 21.35 -5.72
C VAL A 806 38.07 22.54 -6.49
N VAL A 807 38.23 23.76 -5.99
CA VAL A 807 37.62 24.97 -6.57
C VAL A 807 38.63 26.10 -6.70
N ALA A 808 38.42 26.97 -7.71
CA ALA A 808 39.22 28.16 -7.94
C ALA A 808 38.35 29.42 -7.95
N LEU A 809 38.76 30.47 -7.24
CA LEU A 809 38.20 31.81 -7.31
C LEU A 809 39.06 32.67 -8.25
N THR A 810 38.47 33.16 -9.34
CA THR A 810 39.15 33.93 -10.40
C THR A 810 38.35 35.15 -10.87
N VAL A 811 38.91 35.92 -11.80
CA VAL A 811 38.25 37.06 -12.47
C VAL A 811 37.42 36.59 -13.68
N PRO A 812 36.37 37.32 -14.10
CA PRO A 812 35.48 36.90 -15.19
C PRO A 812 36.19 36.47 -16.47
N ALA A 813 37.16 37.26 -16.96
CA ALA A 813 37.91 36.96 -18.18
C ALA A 813 38.59 35.58 -18.17
N VAL A 814 39.11 35.14 -17.02
CA VAL A 814 39.77 33.82 -16.87
C VAL A 814 38.73 32.71 -16.67
N CYS A 815 37.61 33.03 -16.02
CA CYS A 815 36.50 32.08 -15.83
C CYS A 815 35.87 31.70 -17.18
N ASP A 816 35.67 32.70 -18.05
CA ASP A 816 35.04 32.54 -19.36
C ASP A 816 35.94 31.76 -20.33
N ASP A 817 37.27 31.96 -20.26
CA ASP A 817 38.26 31.26 -21.09
C ASP A 817 38.38 29.77 -20.72
N MET A 818 38.31 29.42 -19.42
CA MET A 818 38.51 28.04 -18.96
C MET A 818 37.24 27.19 -18.92
N ALA A 819 36.06 27.81 -18.97
CA ALA A 819 34.72 27.16 -19.08
C ALA A 819 34.44 25.97 -18.14
N SER A 820 35.07 25.92 -16.95
CA SER A 820 34.90 24.81 -15.99
C SER A 820 34.02 25.19 -14.80
N ARG A 821 33.14 24.27 -14.39
CA ARG A 821 32.16 24.48 -13.30
C ARG A 821 32.77 24.71 -11.92
N ASN A 822 34.03 24.33 -11.72
CA ASN A 822 34.76 24.49 -10.45
C ASN A 822 35.71 25.70 -10.45
N ILE A 823 35.75 26.47 -11.55
CA ILE A 823 36.43 27.75 -11.66
C ILE A 823 35.33 28.82 -11.64
N MET A 824 35.40 29.73 -10.68
CA MET A 824 34.26 30.59 -10.32
C MET A 824 34.69 32.05 -10.23
N THR A 825 33.79 32.94 -10.65
CA THR A 825 33.88 34.36 -10.35
C THR A 825 33.48 34.60 -8.90
N LYS A 826 33.73 35.81 -8.38
CA LYS A 826 33.25 36.23 -7.06
C LYS A 826 31.77 35.92 -6.82
N THR A 827 30.92 36.19 -7.80
CA THR A 827 29.46 36.00 -7.67
C THR A 827 29.08 34.52 -7.64
N SER A 828 29.62 33.71 -8.57
CA SER A 828 29.30 32.28 -8.61
C SER A 828 29.92 31.51 -7.44
N PHE A 829 31.10 31.93 -6.96
CA PHE A 829 31.76 31.33 -5.80
C PHE A 829 30.91 31.46 -4.53
N ILE A 830 30.41 32.66 -4.24
CA ILE A 830 29.57 32.88 -3.06
C ILE A 830 28.22 32.19 -3.22
N ALA A 831 27.60 32.26 -4.40
CA ALA A 831 26.33 31.58 -4.67
C ALA A 831 26.45 30.05 -4.50
N GLN A 832 27.55 29.46 -4.94
CA GLN A 832 27.78 28.01 -4.86
C GLN A 832 27.91 27.50 -3.42
N PHE A 833 28.46 28.30 -2.52
CA PHE A 833 28.69 27.91 -1.12
C PHE A 833 27.60 28.39 -0.16
N ARG A 834 26.60 29.11 -0.66
CA ARG A 834 25.49 29.63 0.14
C ARG A 834 24.51 28.51 0.49
N ALA A 835 24.74 27.83 1.61
CA ALA A 835 23.80 26.91 2.23
C ALA A 835 23.15 27.61 3.43
N MET A 836 21.82 27.79 3.38
CA MET A 836 21.08 28.54 4.41
C MET A 836 19.77 27.84 4.80
N SER A 837 19.39 27.96 6.07
CA SER A 837 18.08 27.57 6.61
C SER A 837 17.42 28.74 7.35
N CYS A 838 16.08 28.76 7.40
CA CYS A 838 15.31 29.82 8.05
C CYS A 838 14.84 29.34 9.44
N ALA A 839 15.07 30.15 10.48
CA ALA A 839 14.73 29.76 11.85
C ALA A 839 13.33 30.21 12.30
N SER A 840 12.61 31.03 11.52
CA SER A 840 11.28 31.53 11.91
C SER A 840 10.17 30.53 11.59
N ARG A 841 9.45 30.05 12.62
CA ARG A 841 8.19 29.32 12.42
C ARG A 841 7.12 30.28 11.87
N GLY A 842 6.56 29.95 10.70
CA GLY A 842 5.46 30.69 10.06
C GLY A 842 5.80 31.49 8.80
N ALA A 843 7.05 31.48 8.32
CA ALA A 843 7.44 32.21 7.09
C ALA A 843 7.73 31.31 5.87
N CYS A 844 7.84 29.99 6.05
CA CYS A 844 7.96 29.04 4.95
C CYS A 844 6.62 28.32 4.76
N GLY A 845 5.66 29.02 4.17
CA GLY A 845 4.51 28.41 3.53
C GLY A 845 4.85 28.11 2.08
N ALA A 846 4.88 26.83 1.73
CA ALA A 846 4.59 26.32 0.41
C ALA A 846 3.65 25.13 0.57
#